data_AF-A0A0S4IVX5-F1
#
_entry.id   AF-A0A0S4IVX5-F1
#
_cell.length_a   1.000
_cell.length_b   1.000
_cell.length_c   1.000
_cell.angle_alpha   90.00
_cell.angle_beta   90.00
_cell.angle_gamma   90.00
#
_symmetry.space_group_name_H-M   'P 1'
#
loop_
_entity.id
_entity.type
_entity.pdbx_description
1 polymer ?
#
loop_
_entity_poly.entity_id
_entity_poly.type
_entity_poly.pdbx_seq_one_letter_code
_entity_poly.pdbx_strand_id
1 'polypeptide(L)'
;GGSCQGKSLMLTEVVNGAARYGDTKGQNFGGVAMTFSDPTPLGEDEVKDVQDFEAQFWGRVVYAWYRAMEPQDVMTFEAFKSASFFKSIDIEVAKALAKSLGIRRVVIAADDMCKLTSCIARWKDKDEREHAMNSLKDMYCMDWSLLCSGVTEDDANATMPKSLYSSQRPTETRYLNTLTHLTRGGAIAGMLHFLEEEYPGEAFTPKLRTLFEVVKNVPGYVGLWVELNDKHRVDPVSYPTKVRGLNDLRHPMLDHLSAKLAGDCRLFSRYWRAVAANNGDNCAMELMKGSESLGILLPAGDVVRCCTRRFLSPLVFAHPMLSGAHEYPLIQSAISRLGQCSKGTSASTHGAIGGLIEVALVLNAMYVNDVVDANEYRPCVAVGSLIKRLCGEVHCTAYAASTFDRSLPVVFPDYRTTKPHEIVKEADLFPRSLCNDQVRVKGGKRPSEGQSRGKGAMVSKMSGPVDLRGKTVEILQSADVSVLRHVSSRTICGASERAVIFRAGSTGEKVLLIFAMTPHSSSSSRRGKADQAPSATKQALILLTSVRKYVRPCNIRRVCFVHCSMPGKAISSPKTLNLFKVTGALGAVMDRLAKQEKCTTSLHSVQTEEQWRALLDCLYLVAPDAEEPSSDALEKRGVSRP
;
A
#
# COMPACT_ATOMS: atom_id res chain seq x y z
N GLY A 1 19.15 -5.63 -1.52
CA GLY A 1 18.43 -4.41 -1.06
C GLY A 1 19.39 -3.23 -1.06
N GLY A 2 18.93 -2.04 -1.45
CA GLY A 2 19.74 -0.82 -1.53
C GLY A 2 20.21 -0.31 -0.16
N SER A 3 21.04 0.74 -0.12
CA SER A 3 21.43 1.41 1.13
C SER A 3 20.19 1.90 1.89
N CYS A 4 20.24 1.90 3.24
CA CYS A 4 19.22 2.54 4.08
C CYS A 4 17.80 1.97 3.85
N GLN A 5 17.66 0.64 3.82
CA GLN A 5 16.37 -0.05 3.76
C GLN A 5 16.11 -0.85 5.04
N GLY A 6 16.66 -0.45 6.20
CA GLY A 6 16.44 -1.17 7.45
C GLY A 6 16.90 -2.63 7.44
N LYS A 7 17.87 -2.96 6.57
CA LYS A 7 18.33 -4.33 6.31
C LYS A 7 18.94 -4.94 7.56
N SER A 8 19.79 -4.19 8.25
CA SER A 8 20.44 -4.58 9.50
C SER A 8 19.41 -4.94 10.58
N LEU A 9 18.30 -4.21 10.67
CA LEU A 9 17.22 -4.52 11.62
C LEU A 9 16.48 -5.81 11.25
N MET A 10 16.21 -6.05 9.96
CA MET A 10 15.61 -7.31 9.50
C MET A 10 16.53 -8.50 9.75
N LEU A 11 17.83 -8.33 9.52
CA LEU A 11 18.86 -9.33 9.83
C LEU A 11 18.90 -9.64 11.32
N THR A 12 18.85 -8.62 12.18
CA THR A 12 18.80 -8.79 13.64
C THR A 12 17.56 -9.54 14.11
N GLU A 13 16.38 -9.26 13.53
CA GLU A 13 15.16 -9.98 13.90
C GLU A 13 15.23 -11.47 13.53
N VAL A 14 15.87 -11.81 12.41
CA VAL A 14 16.11 -13.22 12.03
C VAL A 14 17.04 -13.91 13.01
N VAL A 15 18.10 -13.25 13.45
CA VAL A 15 19.04 -13.78 14.46
C VAL A 15 18.36 -13.95 15.82
N ASN A 16 17.54 -12.97 16.24
CA ASN A 16 16.75 -13.08 17.47
C ASN A 16 15.71 -14.20 17.39
N GLY A 17 15.05 -14.34 16.24
CA GLY A 17 14.10 -15.42 15.98
C GLY A 17 14.75 -16.80 16.00
N ALA A 18 15.98 -16.91 15.50
CA ALA A 18 16.78 -18.12 15.55
C ALA A 18 17.01 -18.58 17.00
N ALA A 19 17.49 -17.68 17.87
CA ALA A 19 17.72 -17.99 19.28
C ALA A 19 16.43 -18.47 19.98
N ARG A 20 15.32 -17.75 19.79
CA ARG A 20 14.00 -18.12 20.37
C ARG A 20 13.47 -19.47 19.88
N TYR A 21 13.75 -19.83 18.62
CA TYR A 21 13.35 -21.13 18.07
C TYR A 21 14.14 -22.29 18.69
N GLY A 22 15.41 -22.06 19.03
CA GLY A 22 16.25 -23.02 19.73
C GLY A 22 15.70 -23.39 21.11
N ASP A 23 15.31 -22.37 21.88
CA ASP A 23 14.79 -22.52 23.25
C ASP A 23 13.44 -23.27 23.30
N THR A 24 12.59 -23.07 22.30
CA THR A 24 11.20 -23.59 22.32
C THR A 24 11.06 -25.02 21.78
N LYS A 25 12.02 -25.51 21.00
CA LYS A 25 11.97 -26.88 20.42
C LYS A 25 13.13 -27.78 20.83
N GLY A 26 14.02 -27.33 21.71
CA GLY A 26 15.19 -28.09 22.14
C GLY A 26 16.13 -28.44 20.98
N GLN A 27 16.17 -27.60 19.94
CA GLN A 27 17.09 -27.74 18.82
C GLN A 27 18.27 -26.80 19.04
N ASN A 28 19.50 -27.31 18.92
CA ASN A 28 20.71 -26.50 19.05
C ASN A 28 20.90 -25.59 17.83
N PHE A 29 20.11 -24.51 17.79
CA PHE A 29 20.01 -23.55 16.69
C PHE A 29 20.63 -22.22 17.14
N GLY A 30 21.68 -21.78 16.46
CA GLY A 30 22.41 -20.54 16.75
C GLY A 30 22.13 -19.47 15.70
N GLY A 31 22.11 -18.21 16.13
CA GLY A 31 22.12 -17.05 15.25
C GLY A 31 23.44 -16.29 15.38
N VAL A 32 24.00 -15.87 14.25
CA VAL A 32 25.23 -15.06 14.17
C VAL A 32 24.92 -13.79 13.40
N ALA A 33 25.08 -12.63 14.04
CA ALA A 33 25.02 -11.34 13.34
C ALA A 33 26.45 -10.84 13.06
N MET A 34 26.71 -10.41 11.83
CA MET A 34 27.98 -9.77 11.45
C MET A 34 27.74 -8.60 10.50
N THR A 35 28.73 -7.71 10.37
CA THR A 35 28.70 -6.60 9.44
C THR A 35 30.09 -6.35 8.83
N PHE A 36 30.14 -5.83 7.61
CA PHE A 36 31.38 -5.32 6.99
C PHE A 36 31.48 -3.78 7.07
N SER A 37 30.56 -3.18 7.82
CA SER A 37 30.52 -1.77 8.21
C SER A 37 30.79 -1.64 9.70
N ASP A 38 30.55 -0.47 10.29
CA ASP A 38 30.69 -0.31 11.74
C ASP A 38 29.77 -1.28 12.51
N PRO A 39 30.25 -1.91 13.61
CA PRO A 39 31.52 -1.67 14.30
C PRO A 39 32.70 -2.54 13.81
N THR A 40 32.53 -3.34 12.75
CA THR A 40 33.56 -4.25 12.21
C THR A 40 33.89 -3.92 10.75
N PRO A 41 34.41 -2.71 10.47
CA PRO A 41 34.59 -2.23 9.10
C PRO A 41 35.57 -3.12 8.32
N LEU A 42 35.29 -3.27 7.03
CA LEU A 42 36.19 -3.90 6.06
C LEU A 42 36.74 -2.82 5.13
N GLY A 43 38.05 -2.60 5.19
CA GLY A 43 38.76 -1.72 4.25
C GLY A 43 38.90 -2.36 2.87
N GLU A 44 39.03 -1.52 1.83
CA GLU A 44 39.11 -2.00 0.44
C GLU A 44 40.32 -2.90 0.20
N ASP A 45 41.46 -2.69 0.86
CA ASP A 45 42.68 -3.45 0.57
C ASP A 45 42.96 -4.57 1.60
N GLU A 46 41.97 -4.95 2.40
CA GLU A 46 42.14 -5.92 3.48
C GLU A 46 41.96 -7.38 3.07
N VAL A 47 41.43 -7.64 1.87
CA VAL A 47 41.10 -8.97 1.36
C VAL A 47 41.81 -9.13 0.02
N LYS A 48 43.03 -9.69 0.08
CA LYS A 48 43.93 -9.80 -1.09
C LYS A 48 43.98 -11.21 -1.67
N ASP A 49 43.72 -12.21 -0.84
CA ASP A 49 43.76 -13.63 -1.18
C ASP A 49 42.69 -14.40 -0.40
N VAL A 50 42.59 -15.70 -0.68
CA VAL A 50 41.59 -16.59 -0.06
C VAL A 50 41.77 -16.67 1.45
N GLN A 51 43.00 -16.64 1.96
CA GLN A 51 43.26 -16.73 3.40
C GLN A 51 42.75 -15.48 4.12
N ASP A 52 42.99 -14.28 3.57
CA ASP A 52 42.45 -13.04 4.09
C ASP A 52 40.92 -13.03 4.02
N PHE A 53 40.33 -13.55 2.94
CA PHE A 53 38.88 -13.73 2.83
C PHE A 53 38.32 -14.62 3.95
N GLU A 54 38.91 -15.81 4.15
CA GLU A 54 38.46 -16.77 5.16
C GLU A 54 38.56 -16.19 6.55
N ALA A 55 39.70 -15.57 6.88
CA ALA A 55 39.91 -14.89 8.15
C ALA A 55 38.89 -13.76 8.37
N GLN A 56 38.57 -12.98 7.34
CA GLN A 56 37.64 -11.85 7.47
C GLN A 56 36.17 -12.30 7.61
N PHE A 57 35.75 -13.34 6.88
CA PHE A 57 34.39 -13.86 6.98
C PHE A 57 34.20 -14.74 8.22
N TRP A 58 35.00 -15.81 8.35
CA TRP A 58 34.90 -16.77 9.45
C TRP A 58 35.39 -16.18 10.77
N GLY A 59 36.38 -15.30 10.74
CA GLY A 59 36.79 -14.54 11.93
C GLY A 59 35.67 -13.70 12.51
N ARG A 60 34.76 -13.13 11.70
CA ARG A 60 33.56 -12.44 12.20
C ARG A 60 32.53 -13.39 12.81
N VAL A 61 32.37 -14.59 12.25
CA VAL A 61 31.53 -15.64 12.84
C VAL A 61 32.05 -16.04 14.22
N VAL A 62 33.34 -16.36 14.29
CA VAL A 62 34.02 -16.77 15.53
C VAL A 62 33.99 -15.63 16.56
N TYR A 63 34.25 -14.39 16.12
CA TYR A 63 34.16 -13.21 16.97
C TYR A 63 32.76 -13.02 17.56
N ALA A 64 31.71 -13.22 16.78
CA ALA A 64 30.34 -13.11 17.28
C ALA A 64 30.03 -14.13 18.38
N TRP A 65 30.54 -15.36 18.28
CA TRP A 65 30.42 -16.34 19.37
C TRP A 65 31.30 -16.00 20.56
N TYR A 66 32.53 -15.52 20.34
CA TYR A 66 33.40 -15.02 21.40
C TYR A 66 32.69 -13.94 22.22
N ARG A 67 32.09 -12.96 21.55
CA ARG A 67 31.25 -11.92 22.16
C ARG A 67 30.09 -12.45 22.98
N ALA A 68 29.46 -13.55 22.53
CA ALA A 68 28.34 -14.16 23.23
C ALA A 68 28.78 -14.94 24.48
N MET A 69 30.01 -15.46 24.51
CA MET A 69 30.56 -16.24 25.62
C MET A 69 31.12 -15.36 26.75
N GLU A 70 31.72 -14.21 26.45
CA GLU A 70 32.33 -13.31 27.46
C GLU A 70 31.70 -11.90 27.48
N PRO A 71 30.49 -11.70 28.01
CA PRO A 71 29.78 -10.42 27.89
C PRO A 71 30.39 -9.24 28.68
N GLN A 72 31.34 -9.47 29.59
CA GLN A 72 31.84 -8.44 30.53
C GLN A 72 33.19 -7.80 30.15
N ASP A 73 34.01 -8.41 29.29
CA ASP A 73 35.32 -7.87 28.89
C ASP A 73 35.69 -8.23 27.44
N VAL A 74 34.78 -7.89 26.52
CA VAL A 74 34.90 -8.27 25.11
C VAL A 74 35.95 -7.42 24.40
N MET A 75 37.03 -8.03 23.92
CA MET A 75 37.97 -7.34 23.03
C MET A 75 37.26 -6.78 21.78
N THR A 76 37.69 -5.60 21.31
CA THR A 76 37.16 -5.03 20.05
C THR A 76 37.49 -5.94 18.87
N PHE A 77 36.72 -5.86 17.79
CA PHE A 77 37.04 -6.65 16.59
C PHE A 77 38.41 -6.29 16.02
N GLU A 78 38.85 -5.04 16.16
CA GLU A 78 40.19 -4.61 15.77
C GLU A 78 41.28 -5.30 16.58
N ALA A 79 41.10 -5.45 17.89
CA ALA A 79 42.01 -6.20 18.75
C ALA A 79 41.99 -7.71 18.41
N PHE A 80 40.80 -8.28 18.17
CA PHE A 80 40.64 -9.67 17.74
C PHE A 80 41.33 -9.93 16.39
N LYS A 81 41.16 -9.02 15.43
CA LYS A 81 41.79 -9.04 14.11
C LYS A 81 43.30 -8.89 14.18
N SER A 82 43.81 -8.14 15.15
CA SER A 82 45.25 -7.93 15.36
C SER A 82 45.92 -9.13 16.05
N ALA A 83 45.16 -10.09 16.55
CA ALA A 83 45.71 -11.28 17.17
C ALA A 83 46.42 -12.19 16.14
N SER A 84 47.52 -12.81 16.56
CA SER A 84 48.37 -13.64 15.68
C SER A 84 47.63 -14.84 15.07
N PHE A 85 46.57 -15.32 15.73
CA PHE A 85 45.77 -16.44 15.25
C PHE A 85 44.70 -16.05 14.20
N PHE A 86 44.43 -14.75 14.00
CA PHE A 86 43.29 -14.32 13.17
C PHE A 86 43.38 -14.82 11.73
N LYS A 87 44.57 -14.76 11.12
CA LYS A 87 44.83 -15.27 9.76
C LYS A 87 44.71 -16.79 9.62
N SER A 88 44.63 -17.51 10.73
CA SER A 88 44.45 -18.96 10.75
C SER A 88 42.98 -19.37 10.94
N ILE A 89 42.06 -18.40 11.05
CA ILE A 89 40.63 -18.69 11.20
C ILE A 89 40.04 -18.99 9.83
N ASP A 90 39.60 -20.23 9.65
CA ASP A 90 38.87 -20.71 8.49
C ASP A 90 37.52 -21.31 8.90
N ILE A 91 36.84 -21.94 7.93
CA ILE A 91 35.56 -22.62 8.19
C ILE A 91 35.70 -23.81 9.16
N GLU A 92 36.83 -24.52 9.15
CA GLU A 92 37.04 -25.69 10.02
C GLU A 92 37.23 -25.25 11.47
N VAL A 93 37.88 -24.11 11.73
CA VAL A 93 37.93 -23.48 13.05
C VAL A 93 36.52 -23.10 13.52
N ALA A 94 35.74 -22.43 12.66
CA ALA A 94 34.36 -22.04 13.00
C ALA A 94 33.49 -23.28 13.30
N LYS A 95 33.62 -24.34 12.52
CA LYS A 95 32.91 -25.62 12.70
C LYS A 95 33.32 -26.34 13.99
N ALA A 96 34.62 -26.39 14.29
CA ALA A 96 35.13 -26.99 15.52
C ALA A 96 34.57 -26.26 16.75
N LEU A 97 34.54 -24.93 16.70
CA LEU A 97 33.96 -24.10 17.76
C LEU A 97 32.45 -24.34 17.89
N ALA A 98 31.69 -24.29 16.79
CA ALA A 98 30.26 -24.58 16.79
C ALA A 98 29.94 -25.95 17.41
N LYS A 99 30.72 -26.99 17.04
CA LYS A 99 30.60 -28.34 17.61
C LYS A 99 30.90 -28.34 19.11
N SER A 100 31.92 -27.62 19.56
CA SER A 100 32.26 -27.50 20.99
C SER A 100 31.15 -26.79 21.78
N LEU A 101 30.47 -25.83 21.16
CA LEU A 101 29.30 -25.13 21.73
C LEU A 101 28.00 -25.93 21.58
N GLY A 102 28.06 -27.12 20.98
CA GLY A 102 26.90 -27.96 20.70
C GLY A 102 25.96 -27.39 19.64
N ILE A 103 26.31 -26.30 18.94
CA ILE A 103 25.49 -25.65 17.93
C ILE A 103 25.48 -26.51 16.67
N ARG A 104 24.30 -26.99 16.27
CA ARG A 104 24.15 -27.87 15.09
C ARG A 104 23.73 -27.13 13.84
N ARG A 105 22.90 -26.10 14.00
CA ARG A 105 22.40 -25.29 12.89
C ARG A 105 22.70 -23.83 13.18
N VAL A 106 23.17 -23.10 12.17
CA VAL A 106 23.52 -21.69 12.31
C VAL A 106 22.82 -20.89 11.23
N VAL A 107 22.23 -19.76 11.60
CA VAL A 107 21.86 -18.71 10.66
C VAL A 107 22.84 -17.57 10.80
N ILE A 108 23.61 -17.32 9.74
CA ILE A 108 24.54 -16.20 9.62
C ILE A 108 23.80 -15.05 8.95
N ALA A 109 23.67 -13.93 9.63
CA ALA A 109 23.08 -12.71 9.12
C ALA A 109 24.20 -11.69 8.87
N ALA A 110 24.58 -11.50 7.60
CA ALA A 110 25.73 -10.69 7.19
C ALA A 110 25.28 -9.38 6.54
N ASP A 111 25.57 -8.26 7.20
CA ASP A 111 25.26 -6.92 6.71
C ASP A 111 26.37 -6.32 5.83
N ASP A 112 25.98 -5.59 4.78
CA ASP A 112 26.86 -4.98 3.78
C ASP A 112 27.89 -5.94 3.15
N MET A 113 27.45 -7.15 2.82
CA MET A 113 28.25 -8.18 2.14
C MET A 113 28.77 -7.72 0.76
N CYS A 114 28.21 -6.65 0.18
CA CYS A 114 28.78 -5.99 -1.00
C CYS A 114 30.24 -5.57 -0.81
N LYS A 115 30.66 -5.17 0.40
CA LYS A 115 32.04 -4.75 0.66
C LYS A 115 33.02 -5.90 0.47
N LEU A 116 32.67 -7.07 0.99
CA LEU A 116 33.48 -8.29 0.84
C LEU A 116 33.52 -8.77 -0.61
N THR A 117 32.34 -8.88 -1.24
CA THR A 117 32.21 -9.32 -2.63
C THR A 117 32.90 -8.36 -3.61
N SER A 118 32.88 -7.05 -3.35
CA SER A 118 33.62 -6.05 -4.15
C SER A 118 35.13 -6.15 -4.01
N CYS A 119 35.66 -6.63 -2.88
CA CYS A 119 37.09 -6.93 -2.75
C CYS A 119 37.46 -8.15 -3.60
N ILE A 120 36.69 -9.23 -3.49
CA ILE A 120 36.91 -10.46 -4.27
C ILE A 120 36.79 -10.17 -5.78
N ALA A 121 35.81 -9.35 -6.19
CA ALA A 121 35.60 -9.01 -7.60
C ALA A 121 36.81 -8.33 -8.26
N ARG A 122 37.66 -7.64 -7.47
CA ARG A 122 38.88 -6.97 -7.96
C ARG A 122 40.06 -7.92 -8.17
N TRP A 123 39.99 -9.16 -7.68
CA TRP A 123 41.07 -10.13 -7.86
C TRP A 123 41.19 -10.55 -9.32
N LYS A 124 42.43 -10.61 -9.81
CA LYS A 124 42.73 -10.99 -11.19
C LYS A 124 42.54 -12.49 -11.41
N ASP A 125 42.97 -13.29 -10.43
CA ASP A 125 42.88 -14.74 -10.48
C ASP A 125 41.41 -15.19 -10.39
N LYS A 126 40.97 -15.98 -11.37
CA LYS A 126 39.61 -16.49 -11.41
C LYS A 126 39.43 -17.71 -10.51
N ASP A 127 40.47 -18.53 -10.38
CA ASP A 127 40.45 -19.77 -9.60
C ASP A 127 40.45 -19.43 -8.10
N GLU A 128 41.21 -18.42 -7.66
CA GLU A 128 41.14 -17.92 -6.29
C GLU A 128 39.78 -17.31 -5.94
N ARG A 129 39.17 -16.55 -6.86
CA ARG A 129 37.81 -16.01 -6.67
C ARG A 129 36.79 -17.13 -6.53
N GLU A 130 36.88 -18.16 -7.38
CA GLU A 130 36.01 -19.33 -7.29
C GLU A 130 36.25 -20.11 -5.99
N HIS A 131 37.50 -20.23 -5.54
CA HIS A 131 37.83 -20.87 -4.28
C HIS A 131 37.24 -20.13 -3.07
N ALA A 132 37.37 -18.81 -2.99
CA ALA A 132 36.75 -17.99 -1.93
C ALA A 132 35.21 -18.15 -1.90
N MET A 133 34.57 -18.11 -3.07
CA MET A 133 33.11 -18.32 -3.16
C MET A 133 32.70 -19.76 -2.83
N ASN A 134 33.56 -20.75 -3.09
CA ASN A 134 33.30 -22.13 -2.70
C ASN A 134 33.45 -22.35 -1.19
N SER A 135 34.40 -21.68 -0.52
CA SER A 135 34.52 -21.69 0.94
C SER A 135 33.23 -21.17 1.62
N LEU A 136 32.55 -20.16 1.05
CA LEU A 136 31.20 -19.76 1.52
C LEU A 136 30.17 -20.89 1.36
N LYS A 137 30.23 -21.65 0.26
CA LYS A 137 29.23 -22.69 -0.03
C LYS A 137 29.34 -23.88 0.92
N ASP A 138 30.52 -24.15 1.45
CA ASP A 138 30.76 -25.27 2.36
C ASP A 138 29.90 -25.18 3.63
N MET A 139 29.47 -23.97 4.03
CA MET A 139 28.56 -23.79 5.16
C MET A 139 27.20 -24.47 4.95
N TYR A 140 26.72 -24.55 3.70
CA TYR A 140 25.43 -25.18 3.39
C TYR A 140 25.49 -26.70 3.58
N CYS A 141 26.67 -27.31 3.41
CA CYS A 141 26.92 -28.72 3.71
C CYS A 141 26.86 -29.00 5.23
N MET A 142 26.98 -27.96 6.06
CA MET A 142 26.93 -28.05 7.53
C MET A 142 25.55 -27.73 8.10
N ASP A 143 24.49 -27.69 7.27
CA ASP A 143 23.16 -27.23 7.64
C ASP A 143 23.10 -25.77 8.12
N TRP A 144 24.06 -24.93 7.70
CA TRP A 144 24.05 -23.51 8.01
C TRP A 144 23.40 -22.71 6.88
N SER A 145 22.89 -21.54 7.21
CA SER A 145 22.19 -20.64 6.29
C SER A 145 22.82 -19.27 6.34
N LEU A 146 23.08 -18.67 5.17
CA LEU A 146 23.46 -17.27 5.05
C LEU A 146 22.27 -16.43 4.62
N LEU A 147 21.99 -15.41 5.40
CA LEU A 147 21.12 -14.30 5.06
C LEU A 147 21.99 -13.05 4.95
N CYS A 148 22.00 -12.39 3.80
CA CYS A 148 22.89 -11.25 3.61
C CYS A 148 22.20 -10.03 3.01
N SER A 149 22.85 -8.89 3.22
CA SER A 149 22.43 -7.56 2.79
C SER A 149 23.49 -6.96 1.85
N GLY A 150 23.08 -6.03 0.99
CA GLY A 150 23.98 -5.33 0.07
C GLY A 150 24.38 -6.09 -1.21
N VAL A 151 24.07 -7.37 -1.34
CA VAL A 151 24.45 -8.18 -2.53
C VAL A 151 23.58 -7.91 -3.76
N THR A 152 24.18 -8.05 -4.95
CA THR A 152 23.46 -8.13 -6.24
C THR A 152 22.87 -9.53 -6.46
N GLU A 153 22.00 -9.68 -7.47
CA GLU A 153 21.50 -11.00 -7.87
C GLU A 153 22.64 -11.91 -8.36
N ASP A 154 23.63 -11.34 -9.05
CA ASP A 154 24.81 -12.08 -9.52
C ASP A 154 25.68 -12.57 -8.35
N ASP A 155 25.88 -11.73 -7.31
CA ASP A 155 26.58 -12.13 -6.08
C ASP A 155 25.82 -13.25 -5.34
N ALA A 156 24.49 -13.13 -5.28
CA ALA A 156 23.64 -14.16 -4.68
C ALA A 156 23.75 -15.49 -5.46
N ASN A 157 23.72 -15.43 -6.80
CA ASN A 157 23.87 -16.61 -7.66
C ASN A 157 25.28 -17.22 -7.54
N ALA A 158 26.32 -16.40 -7.42
CA ALA A 158 27.70 -16.86 -7.26
C ALA A 158 27.93 -17.63 -5.95
N THR A 159 27.19 -17.28 -4.90
CA THR A 159 27.23 -17.94 -3.58
C THR A 159 26.31 -19.16 -3.49
N MET A 160 25.53 -19.49 -4.53
CA MET A 160 24.71 -20.70 -4.56
C MET A 160 25.56 -21.97 -4.78
N PRO A 161 25.25 -23.09 -4.10
CA PRO A 161 25.88 -24.39 -4.37
C PRO A 161 25.64 -24.83 -5.82
N LYS A 162 26.72 -25.09 -6.59
CA LYS A 162 26.62 -25.59 -7.98
C LYS A 162 26.18 -27.08 -8.06
N SER A 163 26.19 -27.82 -6.94
CA SER A 163 25.86 -29.26 -6.90
C SER A 163 24.35 -29.52 -6.92
N LEU A 164 23.76 -29.20 -8.08
CA LEU A 164 22.35 -29.36 -8.44
C LEU A 164 21.88 -30.82 -8.60
N TYR A 165 22.74 -31.83 -8.39
CA TYR A 165 22.37 -33.24 -8.65
C TYR A 165 22.33 -34.16 -7.41
N SER A 166 22.70 -33.69 -6.22
CA SER A 166 22.71 -34.58 -5.03
C SER A 166 22.31 -33.94 -3.70
N SER A 167 21.95 -32.65 -3.65
CA SER A 167 21.48 -32.02 -2.40
C SER A 167 19.95 -32.04 -2.30
N GLN A 168 19.42 -32.48 -1.16
CA GLN A 168 17.99 -32.59 -0.85
C GLN A 168 17.30 -31.22 -0.61
N ARG A 169 17.92 -30.08 -0.96
CA ARG A 169 17.39 -28.74 -0.68
C ARG A 169 17.23 -27.93 -1.97
N PRO A 170 16.03 -27.89 -2.58
CA PRO A 170 15.78 -27.02 -3.73
C PRO A 170 15.96 -25.55 -3.33
N THR A 171 16.69 -24.80 -4.16
CA THR A 171 16.83 -23.35 -4.02
C THR A 171 15.70 -22.64 -4.76
N GLU A 172 15.09 -21.65 -4.12
CA GLU A 172 14.01 -20.84 -4.71
C GLU A 172 14.33 -19.36 -4.54
N THR A 173 14.37 -18.61 -5.65
CA THR A 173 14.48 -17.15 -5.60
C THR A 173 13.13 -16.56 -5.23
N ARG A 174 13.04 -15.94 -4.06
CA ARG A 174 11.85 -15.23 -3.59
C ARG A 174 12.12 -13.75 -3.44
N TYR A 175 11.43 -12.94 -4.22
CA TYR A 175 11.41 -11.49 -4.00
C TYR A 175 10.55 -11.18 -2.79
N LEU A 176 11.07 -10.36 -1.87
CA LEU A 176 10.30 -9.85 -0.75
C LEU A 176 9.22 -8.92 -1.30
N ASN A 177 7.97 -9.34 -1.15
CA ASN A 177 6.83 -8.62 -1.68
C ASN A 177 6.35 -7.53 -0.72
N THR A 178 5.59 -6.58 -1.25
CA THR A 178 4.85 -5.61 -0.44
C THR A 178 4.06 -6.34 0.65
N LEU A 179 4.23 -5.90 1.89
CA LEU A 179 3.63 -6.53 3.05
C LEU A 179 2.12 -6.34 2.98
N THR A 180 1.39 -7.43 3.19
CA THR A 180 -0.06 -7.41 3.30
C THR A 180 -0.45 -7.27 4.76
N HIS A 181 -1.70 -6.91 5.02
CA HIS A 181 -2.25 -6.94 6.38
C HIS A 181 -2.06 -8.32 7.06
N LEU A 182 -2.10 -9.41 6.29
CA LEU A 182 -1.89 -10.78 6.77
C LEU A 182 -0.42 -11.06 7.12
N THR A 183 0.53 -10.50 6.37
CA THR A 183 1.97 -10.77 6.57
C THR A 183 2.66 -9.75 7.48
N ARG A 184 2.01 -8.61 7.76
CA ARG A 184 2.61 -7.51 8.56
C ARG A 184 2.78 -7.86 10.04
N GLY A 185 1.82 -8.58 10.62
CA GLY A 185 1.68 -8.75 12.07
C GLY A 185 2.91 -9.34 12.78
N GLY A 186 3.52 -10.37 12.20
CA GLY A 186 4.73 -10.97 12.77
C GLY A 186 6.03 -10.25 12.40
N ALA A 187 6.10 -9.65 11.21
CA ALA A 187 7.35 -9.13 10.63
C ALA A 187 7.73 -7.72 11.10
N ILE A 188 6.79 -6.93 11.65
CA ILE A 188 7.03 -5.53 12.08
C ILE A 188 6.83 -5.35 13.58
N ALA A 189 6.43 -6.37 14.35
CA ALA A 189 6.08 -6.20 15.77
C ALA A 189 7.20 -5.53 16.59
N GLY A 190 8.46 -5.92 16.42
CA GLY A 190 9.59 -5.28 17.11
C GLY A 190 9.84 -3.83 16.69
N MET A 191 9.62 -3.50 15.41
CA MET A 191 9.76 -2.12 14.93
C MET A 191 8.59 -1.23 15.38
N LEU A 192 7.37 -1.80 15.47
CA LEU A 192 6.22 -1.10 16.04
C LEU A 192 6.45 -0.79 17.52
N HIS A 193 6.95 -1.76 18.29
CA HIS A 193 7.30 -1.54 19.69
C HIS A 193 8.31 -0.40 19.86
N PHE A 194 9.36 -0.36 19.04
CA PHE A 194 10.30 0.77 19.07
C PHE A 194 9.60 2.11 18.81
N LEU A 195 8.70 2.18 17.83
CA LEU A 195 7.95 3.40 17.54
C LEU A 195 6.99 3.79 18.67
N GLU A 196 6.43 2.82 19.37
CA GLU A 196 5.58 3.03 20.55
C GLU A 196 6.38 3.61 21.73
N GLU A 197 7.59 3.09 21.97
CA GLU A 197 8.52 3.62 22.98
C GLU A 197 9.00 5.03 22.63
N GLU A 198 9.35 5.27 21.37
CA GLU A 198 9.89 6.54 20.90
C GLU A 198 8.81 7.64 20.81
N TYR A 199 7.56 7.26 20.54
CA TYR A 199 6.43 8.17 20.36
C TYR A 199 5.17 7.71 21.14
N PRO A 200 5.18 7.76 22.49
CA PRO A 200 4.09 7.24 23.29
C PRO A 200 2.82 8.11 23.22
N GLY A 201 1.67 7.46 23.15
CA GLY A 201 0.34 8.10 23.28
C GLY A 201 0.10 9.21 22.26
N GLU A 202 -0.25 10.42 22.74
CA GLU A 202 -0.55 11.58 21.90
C GLU A 202 0.66 12.15 21.14
N ALA A 203 1.88 11.66 21.42
CA ALA A 203 3.08 12.03 20.68
C ALA A 203 3.04 11.57 19.21
N PHE A 204 2.17 10.62 18.86
CA PHE A 204 1.98 10.13 17.50
C PHE A 204 1.20 11.12 16.63
N THR A 205 1.88 12.20 16.23
CA THR A 205 1.29 13.31 15.47
C THR A 205 0.71 12.88 14.13
N PRO A 206 -0.20 13.67 13.52
CA PRO A 206 -0.68 13.45 12.16
C PRO A 206 0.44 13.24 11.11
N LYS A 207 1.57 13.92 11.26
CA LYS A 207 2.72 13.78 10.34
C LYS A 207 3.38 12.40 10.48
N LEU A 208 3.52 11.91 11.71
CA LEU A 208 4.02 10.57 12.00
C LEU A 208 3.05 9.50 11.52
N ARG A 209 1.74 9.73 11.65
CA ARG A 209 0.73 8.84 11.08
C ARG A 209 0.85 8.74 9.57
N THR A 210 0.98 9.86 8.89
CA THR A 210 1.17 9.87 7.44
C THR A 210 2.45 9.13 7.04
N LEU A 211 3.56 9.37 7.75
CA LEU A 211 4.82 8.65 7.52
C LEU A 211 4.62 7.14 7.67
N PHE A 212 4.01 6.70 8.77
CA PHE A 212 3.72 5.30 9.04
C PHE A 212 2.92 4.63 7.92
N GLU A 213 1.83 5.26 7.47
CA GLU A 213 1.01 4.71 6.37
C GLU A 213 1.80 4.56 5.06
N VAL A 214 2.77 5.43 4.81
CA VAL A 214 3.64 5.35 3.62
C VAL A 214 4.66 4.23 3.73
N VAL A 215 5.21 3.97 4.92
CA VAL A 215 6.33 3.02 5.09
C VAL A 215 5.91 1.62 5.52
N LYS A 216 4.73 1.43 6.14
CA LYS A 216 4.34 0.17 6.80
C LYS A 216 4.18 -1.03 5.88
N ASN A 217 3.88 -0.80 4.60
CA ASN A 217 3.56 -1.86 3.62
C ASN A 217 4.73 -2.23 2.71
N VAL A 218 5.88 -1.57 2.88
CA VAL A 218 7.07 -1.83 2.06
C VAL A 218 8.16 -2.35 2.95
N PRO A 219 8.63 -3.61 2.74
CA PRO A 219 9.76 -4.15 3.48
C PRO A 219 10.94 -3.18 3.50
N GLY A 220 11.49 -2.96 4.69
CA GLY A 220 12.67 -2.12 4.90
C GLY A 220 12.42 -0.62 5.10
N TYR A 221 11.27 -0.06 4.68
CA TYR A 221 11.02 1.38 4.84
C TYR A 221 10.74 1.78 6.30
N VAL A 222 10.07 0.93 7.08
CA VAL A 222 9.94 1.14 8.54
C VAL A 222 11.31 1.08 9.21
N GLY A 223 12.13 0.10 8.84
CA GLY A 223 13.47 -0.03 9.40
C GLY A 223 14.38 1.16 9.06
N LEU A 224 14.26 1.75 7.87
CA LEU A 224 14.92 3.00 7.53
C LEU A 224 14.55 4.14 8.50
N TRP A 225 13.26 4.29 8.77
CA TRP A 225 12.80 5.31 9.70
C TRP A 225 13.38 5.11 11.11
N VAL A 226 13.35 3.87 11.62
CA VAL A 226 13.94 3.50 12.91
C VAL A 226 15.45 3.77 12.93
N GLU A 227 16.19 3.32 11.90
CA GLU A 227 17.64 3.45 11.79
C GLU A 227 18.08 4.92 11.81
N LEU A 228 17.42 5.80 11.05
CA LEU A 228 17.76 7.23 11.02
C LEU A 228 17.50 7.91 12.36
N ASN A 229 16.44 7.52 13.06
CA ASN A 229 16.15 8.05 14.39
C ASN A 229 17.13 7.54 15.44
N ASP A 230 17.53 6.26 15.38
CA ASP A 230 18.55 5.72 16.28
C ASP A 230 19.91 6.38 16.06
N LYS A 231 20.31 6.57 14.79
CA LYS A 231 21.52 7.34 14.43
C LYS A 231 21.48 8.78 14.94
N HIS A 232 20.34 9.48 14.80
CA HIS A 232 20.16 10.82 15.37
C HIS A 232 20.29 10.81 16.91
N ARG A 233 19.80 9.76 17.57
CA ARG A 233 19.90 9.62 19.03
C ARG A 233 21.33 9.39 19.50
N VAL A 234 22.11 8.58 18.78
CA VAL A 234 23.50 8.24 19.10
C VAL A 234 24.47 9.37 18.71
N ASP A 235 24.30 9.95 17.53
CA ASP A 235 25.15 11.02 17.00
C ASP A 235 24.31 12.12 16.32
N PRO A 236 23.79 13.08 17.10
CA PRO A 236 22.99 14.18 16.56
C PRO A 236 23.82 15.19 15.75
N VAL A 237 25.15 15.13 15.76
CA VAL A 237 26.00 16.04 14.99
C VAL A 237 26.06 15.58 13.54
N SER A 238 26.35 14.30 13.31
CA SER A 238 26.38 13.73 11.95
C SER A 238 24.97 13.52 11.38
N TYR A 239 23.99 13.28 12.25
CA TYR A 239 22.58 13.08 11.86
C TYR A 239 21.70 14.13 12.56
N PRO A 240 21.68 15.40 12.10
CA PRO A 240 21.03 16.49 12.84
C PRO A 240 19.51 16.45 12.83
N THR A 241 18.90 15.67 11.94
CA THR A 241 17.44 15.69 11.72
C THR A 241 16.79 14.44 12.31
N LYS A 242 16.00 14.61 13.37
CA LYS A 242 15.05 13.58 13.83
C LYS A 242 13.93 13.43 12.79
N VAL A 243 13.61 12.20 12.41
CA VAL A 243 12.54 11.92 11.45
C VAL A 243 11.18 12.04 12.13
N ARG A 244 10.46 13.15 11.90
CA ARG A 244 9.13 13.45 12.47
C ARG A 244 8.00 13.46 11.44
N GLY A 245 8.30 13.14 10.20
CA GLY A 245 7.34 13.02 9.12
C GLY A 245 8.04 12.71 7.80
N LEU A 246 7.26 12.67 6.72
CA LEU A 246 7.78 12.35 5.38
C LEU A 246 8.92 13.28 4.94
N ASN A 247 8.83 14.58 5.23
CA ASN A 247 9.84 15.56 4.82
C ASN A 247 11.23 15.28 5.38
N ASP A 248 11.29 14.64 6.54
CA ASP A 248 12.52 14.37 7.27
C ASP A 248 13.15 13.04 6.81
N LEU A 249 12.37 12.19 6.13
CA LEU A 249 12.80 10.89 5.64
C LEU A 249 13.58 11.05 4.32
N ARG A 250 14.84 11.44 4.42
CA ARG A 250 15.73 11.54 3.25
C ARG A 250 16.32 10.18 2.89
N HIS A 251 16.16 9.80 1.63
CA HIS A 251 16.73 8.58 1.05
C HIS A 251 17.47 8.97 -0.24
N PRO A 252 18.70 8.48 -0.51
CA PRO A 252 19.50 8.91 -1.67
C PRO A 252 18.78 8.79 -3.02
N MET A 253 17.91 7.79 -3.16
CA MET A 253 17.05 7.63 -4.35
C MET A 253 16.15 8.84 -4.60
N LEU A 254 15.64 9.51 -3.56
CA LEU A 254 14.73 10.66 -3.70
C LEU A 254 15.43 11.88 -4.30
N ASP A 255 16.69 12.13 -3.92
CA ASP A 255 17.48 13.24 -4.47
C ASP A 255 17.73 13.02 -5.97
N HIS A 256 18.14 11.81 -6.33
CA HIS A 256 18.33 11.41 -7.73
C HIS A 256 17.04 11.54 -8.55
N LEU A 257 15.91 11.10 -8.00
CA LEU A 257 14.61 11.20 -8.68
C LEU A 257 14.14 12.65 -8.79
N SER A 258 14.34 13.47 -7.77
CA SER A 258 13.99 14.89 -7.79
C SER A 258 14.74 15.63 -8.91
N ALA A 259 16.05 15.36 -9.06
CA ALA A 259 16.84 15.88 -10.16
C ALA A 259 16.32 15.42 -11.53
N LYS A 260 15.92 14.15 -11.67
CA LYS A 260 15.33 13.64 -12.91
C LYS A 260 13.97 14.25 -13.24
N LEU A 261 13.12 14.48 -12.24
CA LEU A 261 11.82 15.13 -12.43
C LEU A 261 11.95 16.59 -12.84
N ALA A 262 13.00 17.29 -12.41
CA ALA A 262 13.28 18.64 -12.88
C ALA A 262 13.54 18.68 -14.39
N GLY A 263 14.13 17.61 -14.96
CA GLY A 263 14.33 17.46 -16.40
C GLY A 263 13.11 16.91 -17.15
N ASP A 264 12.33 16.02 -16.55
CA ASP A 264 11.09 15.46 -17.13
C ASP A 264 10.01 15.28 -16.05
N CYS A 265 9.07 16.22 -15.97
CA CYS A 265 7.97 16.17 -15.00
C CYS A 265 6.94 15.05 -15.27
N ARG A 266 7.02 14.38 -16.44
CA ARG A 266 6.11 13.31 -16.87
C ARG A 266 6.64 11.91 -16.57
N LEU A 267 7.78 11.81 -15.90
CA LEU A 267 8.47 10.56 -15.61
C LEU A 267 7.54 9.51 -14.98
N PHE A 268 6.68 9.91 -14.06
CA PHE A 268 5.74 9.02 -13.36
C PHE A 268 4.39 8.87 -14.07
N SER A 269 4.02 9.81 -14.95
CA SER A 269 2.80 9.71 -15.74
C SER A 269 2.81 8.48 -16.66
N ARG A 270 4.00 8.02 -17.08
CA ARG A 270 4.15 6.76 -17.84
C ARG A 270 3.69 5.53 -17.06
N TYR A 271 3.99 5.47 -15.76
CA TYR A 271 3.50 4.40 -14.88
C TYR A 271 1.97 4.42 -14.81
N TRP A 272 1.38 5.59 -14.55
CA TRP A 272 -0.08 5.70 -14.44
C TRP A 272 -0.81 5.40 -15.74
N ARG A 273 -0.23 5.76 -16.89
CA ARG A 273 -0.72 5.33 -18.21
C ARG A 273 -0.67 3.82 -18.37
N ALA A 274 0.43 3.19 -17.99
CA ALA A 274 0.55 1.74 -18.06
C ALA A 274 -0.52 1.05 -17.21
N VAL A 275 -0.76 1.55 -15.99
CA VAL A 275 -1.79 1.06 -15.06
C VAL A 275 -3.20 1.28 -15.62
N ALA A 276 -3.47 2.48 -16.15
CA ALA A 276 -4.78 2.83 -16.70
C ALA A 276 -5.13 2.01 -17.95
N ALA A 277 -4.13 1.75 -18.80
CA ALA A 277 -4.25 0.95 -20.01
C ALA A 277 -4.16 -0.57 -19.78
N ASN A 278 -3.84 -1.01 -18.55
CA ASN A 278 -3.56 -2.41 -18.27
C ASN A 278 -4.83 -3.28 -18.43
N ASN A 279 -4.92 -3.98 -19.56
CA ASN A 279 -5.89 -5.05 -19.82
C ASN A 279 -5.24 -6.45 -19.82
N GLY A 280 -3.97 -6.57 -19.44
CA GLY A 280 -3.15 -7.78 -19.59
C GLY A 280 -2.23 -7.79 -20.83
N ASP A 281 -2.04 -6.65 -21.50
CA ASP A 281 -1.26 -6.52 -22.74
C ASP A 281 0.20 -6.08 -22.53
N ASN A 282 1.10 -6.53 -23.43
CA ASN A 282 2.53 -6.23 -23.42
C ASN A 282 2.88 -4.73 -23.54
N CYS A 283 2.04 -3.91 -24.18
CA CYS A 283 2.28 -2.46 -24.35
C CYS A 283 2.36 -1.70 -23.02
N ALA A 284 1.71 -2.20 -21.96
CA ALA A 284 1.81 -1.61 -20.63
C ALA A 284 3.23 -1.77 -20.04
N MET A 285 3.93 -2.86 -20.38
CA MET A 285 5.28 -3.13 -19.88
C MET A 285 6.32 -2.17 -20.45
N GLU A 286 6.17 -1.74 -21.71
CA GLU A 286 7.11 -0.82 -22.35
C GLU A 286 7.10 0.57 -21.71
N LEU A 287 5.91 1.07 -21.36
CA LEU A 287 5.78 2.31 -20.60
C LEU A 287 6.46 2.25 -19.22
N MET A 288 6.51 1.06 -18.62
CA MET A 288 7.12 0.86 -17.31
C MET A 288 8.65 0.73 -17.36
N LYS A 289 9.27 0.47 -18.52
CA LYS A 289 10.74 0.30 -18.67
C LYS A 289 11.53 1.48 -18.09
N GLY A 290 11.05 2.71 -18.28
CA GLY A 290 11.67 3.91 -17.73
C GLY A 290 11.71 3.89 -16.21
N SER A 291 10.56 3.67 -15.55
CA SER A 291 10.47 3.55 -14.10
C SER A 291 11.22 2.32 -13.56
N GLU A 292 11.23 1.22 -14.31
CA GLU A 292 11.98 0.01 -13.96
C GLU A 292 13.49 0.26 -13.95
N SER A 293 14.03 0.94 -14.98
CA SER A 293 15.44 1.32 -15.04
C SER A 293 15.89 2.25 -13.91
N LEU A 294 14.94 2.91 -13.24
CA LEU A 294 15.19 3.76 -12.08
C LEU A 294 15.13 3.00 -10.75
N GLY A 295 14.74 1.73 -10.74
CA GLY A 295 14.62 0.91 -9.53
C GLY A 295 13.51 1.34 -8.58
N ILE A 296 12.52 2.13 -9.07
CA ILE A 296 11.43 2.67 -8.24
C ILE A 296 10.18 1.80 -8.21
N LEU A 297 10.14 0.78 -9.06
CA LEU A 297 9.03 -0.17 -9.13
C LEU A 297 9.29 -1.33 -8.16
N LEU A 298 8.32 -1.59 -7.32
CA LEU A 298 8.27 -2.73 -6.43
C LEU A 298 7.57 -3.90 -7.15
N PRO A 299 8.06 -5.14 -7.02
CA PRO A 299 7.36 -6.31 -7.56
C PRO A 299 6.04 -6.55 -6.80
N ALA A 300 4.97 -6.93 -7.52
CA ALA A 300 3.81 -7.56 -6.90
C ALA A 300 4.05 -9.06 -6.83
N GLY A 301 3.86 -9.65 -5.65
CA GLY A 301 4.04 -11.08 -5.46
C GLY A 301 3.06 -11.91 -6.28
N ASP A 302 3.57 -12.66 -7.26
CA ASP A 302 3.47 -14.13 -7.37
C ASP A 302 4.28 -14.59 -8.59
N VAL A 303 5.21 -15.54 -8.40
CA VAL A 303 6.06 -16.09 -9.48
C VAL A 303 5.33 -17.18 -10.27
N VAL A 304 4.18 -17.66 -9.76
CA VAL A 304 3.48 -18.81 -10.32
C VAL A 304 2.16 -18.37 -10.96
N ARG A 305 2.25 -18.04 -12.25
CA ARG A 305 1.16 -17.84 -13.22
C ARG A 305 0.44 -16.48 -13.17
N CYS A 306 0.67 -15.70 -14.23
CA CYS A 306 -0.21 -14.66 -14.76
C CYS A 306 -0.64 -13.55 -13.77
N CYS A 307 0.27 -12.63 -13.43
CA CYS A 307 0.02 -11.17 -13.36
C CYS A 307 1.25 -10.45 -12.75
N THR A 308 2.19 -10.03 -13.60
CA THR A 308 3.35 -9.17 -13.27
C THR A 308 2.90 -7.75 -12.92
N ARG A 309 2.09 -7.56 -11.88
CA ARG A 309 1.83 -6.20 -11.39
C ARG A 309 3.12 -5.67 -10.79
N ARG A 310 3.43 -4.42 -11.10
CA ARG A 310 4.55 -3.67 -10.52
C ARG A 310 3.95 -2.45 -9.88
N PHE A 311 4.34 -2.14 -8.66
CA PHE A 311 3.83 -0.99 -7.93
C PHE A 311 4.86 0.12 -7.92
N LEU A 312 4.44 1.35 -8.20
CA LEU A 312 5.29 2.49 -7.91
C LEU A 312 5.52 2.59 -6.39
N SER A 313 6.77 2.77 -5.95
CA SER A 313 7.08 2.92 -4.53
C SER A 313 6.28 4.06 -3.88
N PRO A 314 5.69 3.86 -2.68
CA PRO A 314 5.01 4.90 -1.92
C PRO A 314 5.83 6.15 -1.68
N LEU A 315 7.13 6.02 -1.40
CA LEU A 315 8.00 7.19 -1.23
C LEU A 315 8.07 8.02 -2.50
N VAL A 316 7.99 7.39 -3.67
CA VAL A 316 8.13 8.09 -4.95
C VAL A 316 6.90 8.93 -5.30
N PHE A 317 5.70 8.48 -4.91
CA PHE A 317 4.50 9.27 -5.16
C PHE A 317 4.05 10.13 -3.98
N ALA A 318 4.57 9.89 -2.77
CA ALA A 318 4.19 10.60 -1.56
C ALA A 318 5.18 11.68 -1.11
N HIS A 319 6.46 11.59 -1.51
CA HIS A 319 7.49 12.41 -0.88
C HIS A 319 7.48 13.87 -1.40
N PRO A 320 7.53 14.89 -0.53
CA PRO A 320 7.36 16.28 -0.97
C PRO A 320 8.45 16.88 -1.85
N MET A 321 9.65 16.30 -1.84
CA MET A 321 10.71 16.66 -2.80
C MET A 321 10.39 16.28 -4.25
N LEU A 322 9.36 15.46 -4.45
CA LEU A 322 8.89 15.03 -5.78
C LEU A 322 7.63 15.81 -6.20
N SER A 323 7.41 16.99 -5.59
CA SER A 323 6.29 17.87 -5.88
C SER A 323 6.24 18.43 -7.30
N GLY A 324 7.33 18.30 -8.06
CA GLY A 324 7.37 18.59 -9.49
C GLY A 324 6.60 17.58 -10.36
N ALA A 325 6.23 16.40 -9.84
CA ALA A 325 5.41 15.44 -10.57
C ALA A 325 3.97 15.92 -10.71
N HIS A 326 3.36 15.70 -11.87
CA HIS A 326 2.03 16.22 -12.20
C HIS A 326 0.93 15.72 -11.26
N GLU A 327 1.00 14.45 -10.86
CA GLU A 327 0.01 13.78 -10.00
C GLU A 327 0.19 14.11 -8.51
N TYR A 328 1.35 14.64 -8.12
CA TYR A 328 1.73 14.81 -6.72
C TYR A 328 0.73 15.65 -5.92
N PRO A 329 0.23 16.83 -6.37
CA PRO A 329 -0.70 17.63 -5.57
C PRO A 329 -1.99 16.88 -5.19
N LEU A 330 -2.49 16.04 -6.11
CA LEU A 330 -3.68 15.23 -5.90
C LEU A 330 -3.40 14.11 -4.88
N ILE A 331 -2.30 13.39 -5.06
CA ILE A 331 -1.89 12.31 -4.17
C ILE A 331 -1.61 12.84 -2.77
N GLN A 332 -0.86 13.95 -2.67
CA GLN A 332 -0.53 14.61 -1.40
C GLN A 332 -1.78 15.07 -0.64
N SER A 333 -2.82 15.53 -1.34
CA SER A 333 -4.11 15.87 -0.71
C SER A 333 -4.76 14.67 -0.05
N ALA A 334 -4.73 13.50 -0.70
CA ALA A 334 -5.26 12.26 -0.12
C ALA A 334 -4.39 11.75 1.03
N ILE A 335 -3.06 11.78 0.87
CA ILE A 335 -2.10 11.37 1.90
C ILE A 335 -2.22 12.25 3.15
N SER A 336 -2.45 13.55 3.02
CA SER A 336 -2.66 14.45 4.15
C SER A 336 -3.90 14.07 5.00
N ARG A 337 -4.90 13.40 4.40
CA ARG A 337 -6.08 12.89 5.14
C ARG A 337 -5.75 11.66 5.97
N LEU A 338 -4.72 10.89 5.62
CA LEU A 338 -4.25 9.75 6.42
C LEU A 338 -3.82 10.20 7.82
N GLY A 339 -3.14 11.35 7.93
CA GLY A 339 -2.77 11.94 9.21
C GLY A 339 -3.94 12.26 10.14
N GLN A 340 -5.17 12.36 9.62
CA GLN A 340 -6.38 12.58 10.42
C GLN A 340 -6.97 11.27 10.96
N CYS A 341 -6.47 10.10 10.53
CA CYS A 341 -6.90 8.79 11.04
C CYS A 341 -6.48 8.59 12.50
N SER A 342 -5.39 9.23 12.96
CA SER A 342 -4.89 9.11 14.34
C SER A 342 -5.85 9.65 15.42
N LYS A 343 -6.91 10.38 15.03
CA LYS A 343 -7.94 10.87 15.96
C LYS A 343 -9.00 9.82 16.35
N GLY A 344 -8.82 8.55 15.98
CA GLY A 344 -9.61 7.43 16.51
C GLY A 344 -11.07 7.34 16.04
N THR A 345 -11.53 8.17 15.11
CA THR A 345 -12.91 8.08 14.60
C THR A 345 -12.98 7.23 13.34
N SER A 346 -13.92 6.29 13.26
CA SER A 346 -14.16 5.54 12.02
C SER A 346 -14.41 6.47 10.82
N ALA A 347 -15.03 7.63 11.04
CA ALA A 347 -15.30 8.62 10.00
C ALA A 347 -14.03 9.16 9.30
N SER A 348 -12.94 9.43 10.03
CA SER A 348 -11.71 9.97 9.44
C SER A 348 -10.99 8.93 8.57
N THR A 349 -10.96 7.67 9.00
CA THR A 349 -10.41 6.56 8.20
C THR A 349 -11.18 6.34 6.91
N HIS A 350 -12.52 6.38 6.96
CA HIS A 350 -13.35 6.30 5.76
C HIS A 350 -13.15 7.51 4.83
N GLY A 351 -12.96 8.71 5.39
CA GLY A 351 -12.63 9.91 4.64
C GLY A 351 -11.28 9.83 3.92
N ALA A 352 -10.27 9.23 4.57
CA ALA A 352 -8.95 9.03 3.99
C ALA A 352 -8.95 8.02 2.84
N ILE A 353 -9.58 6.85 3.03
CA ILE A 353 -9.76 5.86 1.95
C ILE A 353 -10.61 6.43 0.81
N GLY A 354 -11.67 7.17 1.11
CA GLY A 354 -12.45 7.87 0.09
C GLY A 354 -11.62 8.90 -0.68
N GLY A 355 -10.58 9.47 -0.08
CA GLY A 355 -9.55 10.25 -0.76
C GLY A 355 -8.71 9.41 -1.71
N LEU A 356 -8.21 8.25 -1.27
CA LEU A 356 -7.43 7.34 -2.13
C LEU A 356 -8.24 6.80 -3.33
N ILE A 357 -9.51 6.45 -3.11
CA ILE A 357 -10.43 6.06 -4.20
C ILE A 357 -10.56 7.20 -5.21
N GLU A 358 -10.76 8.44 -4.72
CA GLU A 358 -10.87 9.60 -5.61
C GLU A 358 -9.61 9.80 -6.46
N VAL A 359 -8.42 9.69 -5.87
CA VAL A 359 -7.16 9.73 -6.61
C VAL A 359 -7.13 8.65 -7.69
N ALA A 360 -7.45 7.40 -7.34
CA ALA A 360 -7.48 6.30 -8.29
C ALA A 360 -8.45 6.57 -9.46
N LEU A 361 -9.64 7.11 -9.17
CA LEU A 361 -10.62 7.46 -10.21
C LEU A 361 -10.12 8.59 -11.12
N VAL A 362 -9.49 9.62 -10.56
CA VAL A 362 -8.93 10.73 -11.34
C VAL A 362 -7.80 10.26 -12.23
N LEU A 363 -6.84 9.48 -11.71
CA LEU A 363 -5.72 8.97 -12.51
C LEU A 363 -6.20 8.07 -13.66
N ASN A 364 -7.25 7.27 -13.43
CA ASN A 364 -7.90 6.52 -14.50
C ASN A 364 -8.55 7.43 -15.53
N ALA A 365 -9.32 8.42 -15.11
CA ALA A 365 -9.96 9.37 -16.02
C ALA A 365 -8.95 10.12 -16.88
N MET A 366 -7.80 10.49 -16.31
CA MET A 366 -6.74 11.20 -17.01
C MET A 366 -6.02 10.34 -18.05
N TYR A 367 -5.70 9.09 -17.70
CA TYR A 367 -4.72 8.32 -18.47
C TYR A 367 -5.28 7.17 -19.30
N VAL A 368 -6.55 6.79 -19.11
CA VAL A 368 -7.19 5.73 -19.93
C VAL A 368 -7.22 6.10 -21.42
N ASN A 369 -7.35 7.38 -21.75
CA ASN A 369 -7.41 7.87 -23.14
C ASN A 369 -6.17 8.69 -23.57
N ASP A 370 -5.10 8.74 -22.75
CA ASP A 370 -3.92 9.55 -23.08
C ASP A 370 -3.00 8.86 -24.11
N VAL A 371 -3.08 9.31 -25.36
CA VAL A 371 -2.30 8.82 -26.51
C VAL A 371 -0.96 9.54 -26.60
N VAL A 372 0.11 9.01 -26.01
CA VAL A 372 1.42 9.67 -26.00
C VAL A 372 2.18 9.55 -27.33
N ASP A 373 1.87 8.55 -28.16
CA ASP A 373 2.44 8.41 -29.50
C ASP A 373 1.37 7.99 -30.51
N ALA A 374 1.16 8.82 -31.54
CA ALA A 374 0.18 8.58 -32.60
C ALA A 374 0.51 7.37 -33.49
N ASN A 375 1.73 6.83 -33.39
CA ASN A 375 2.23 5.75 -34.23
C ASN A 375 2.07 4.35 -33.60
N GLU A 376 1.75 4.26 -32.31
CA GLU A 376 1.51 2.98 -31.62
C GLU A 376 0.01 2.83 -31.35
N TYR A 377 -0.66 2.03 -32.17
CA TYR A 377 -2.04 1.63 -31.93
C TYR A 377 -2.17 0.97 -30.55
N ARG A 378 -2.89 1.61 -29.63
CA ARG A 378 -3.21 1.02 -28.32
C ARG A 378 -4.68 0.63 -28.26
N PRO A 379 -5.01 -0.58 -27.74
CA PRO A 379 -6.38 -1.01 -27.60
C PRO A 379 -7.11 -0.06 -26.64
N CYS A 380 -8.20 0.55 -27.09
CA CYS A 380 -9.06 1.34 -26.24
C CYS A 380 -9.59 0.45 -25.09
N VAL A 381 -9.45 0.90 -23.84
CA VAL A 381 -9.98 0.16 -22.69
C VAL A 381 -11.49 0.03 -22.84
N ALA A 382 -12.00 -1.19 -22.94
CA ALA A 382 -13.43 -1.43 -23.04
C ALA A 382 -14.15 -1.12 -21.72
N VAL A 383 -15.40 -0.67 -21.78
CA VAL A 383 -16.24 -0.40 -20.59
C VAL A 383 -16.29 -1.62 -19.66
N GLY A 384 -16.40 -2.82 -20.23
CA GLY A 384 -16.40 -4.07 -19.48
C GLY A 384 -15.14 -4.29 -18.64
N SER A 385 -13.97 -4.00 -19.21
CA SER A 385 -12.67 -4.13 -18.55
C SER A 385 -12.48 -3.12 -17.43
N LEU A 386 -12.87 -1.86 -17.65
CA LEU A 386 -12.79 -0.82 -16.62
C LEU A 386 -13.71 -1.13 -15.43
N ILE A 387 -14.94 -1.60 -15.68
CA ILE A 387 -15.86 -2.04 -14.62
C ILE A 387 -15.25 -3.21 -13.84
N LYS A 388 -14.71 -4.22 -14.52
CA LYS A 388 -14.11 -5.38 -13.86
C LYS A 388 -12.94 -4.98 -12.95
N ARG A 389 -12.13 -4.00 -13.40
CA ARG A 389 -10.97 -3.51 -12.65
C ARG A 389 -11.36 -2.67 -11.43
N LEU A 390 -12.28 -1.72 -11.60
CA LEU A 390 -12.62 -0.76 -10.53
C LEU A 390 -13.72 -1.27 -9.59
N CYS A 391 -14.71 -1.99 -10.10
CA CYS A 391 -15.91 -2.33 -9.31
C CYS A 391 -15.79 -3.62 -8.47
N GLY A 392 -14.78 -4.46 -8.73
CA GLY A 392 -14.63 -5.73 -8.02
C GLY A 392 -15.65 -6.79 -8.46
N GLU A 393 -16.18 -7.54 -7.49
CA GLU A 393 -17.10 -8.66 -7.76
C GLU A 393 -18.53 -8.18 -8.02
N VAL A 394 -19.19 -8.79 -9.03
CA VAL A 394 -20.58 -8.50 -9.39
C VAL A 394 -21.53 -9.46 -8.67
N HIS A 395 -22.49 -8.92 -7.92
CA HIS A 395 -23.47 -9.73 -7.18
C HIS A 395 -24.80 -9.86 -7.91
N CYS A 396 -25.24 -8.80 -8.58
CA CYS A 396 -26.53 -8.75 -9.25
C CYS A 396 -26.49 -7.79 -10.45
N THR A 397 -27.21 -8.13 -11.52
CA THR A 397 -27.41 -7.24 -12.67
C THR A 397 -28.87 -7.27 -13.11
N ALA A 398 -29.49 -6.10 -13.28
CA ALA A 398 -30.78 -5.93 -13.93
C ALA A 398 -30.56 -5.33 -15.32
N TYR A 399 -30.87 -6.11 -16.35
CA TYR A 399 -30.66 -5.75 -17.75
C TYR A 399 -31.82 -4.92 -18.30
N ALA A 400 -31.49 -3.83 -19.00
CA ALA A 400 -32.47 -3.15 -19.83
C ALA A 400 -32.82 -3.99 -21.07
N ALA A 401 -33.99 -3.75 -21.67
CA ALA A 401 -34.44 -4.49 -22.86
C ALA A 401 -33.51 -4.33 -24.07
N SER A 402 -32.84 -3.19 -24.19
CA SER A 402 -31.73 -2.99 -25.14
C SER A 402 -30.41 -3.29 -24.42
N THR A 403 -29.65 -4.25 -24.93
CA THR A 403 -28.33 -4.62 -24.38
C THR A 403 -27.34 -3.48 -24.58
N PHE A 404 -26.85 -2.90 -23.49
CA PHE A 404 -25.73 -1.98 -23.50
C PHE A 404 -24.44 -2.75 -23.81
N ASP A 405 -23.75 -2.35 -24.88
CA ASP A 405 -22.53 -3.01 -25.32
C ASP A 405 -21.33 -2.64 -24.42
N ARG A 406 -20.82 -3.64 -23.69
CA ARG A 406 -19.67 -3.49 -22.79
C ARG A 406 -18.33 -3.52 -23.52
N SER A 407 -18.31 -3.90 -24.79
CA SER A 407 -17.11 -3.91 -25.64
C SER A 407 -16.76 -2.52 -26.16
N LEU A 408 -17.71 -1.56 -26.07
CA LEU A 408 -17.47 -0.17 -26.43
C LEU A 408 -16.26 0.40 -25.67
N PRO A 409 -15.49 1.30 -26.30
CA PRO A 409 -14.35 1.92 -25.66
C PRO A 409 -14.81 2.95 -24.62
N VAL A 410 -14.08 3.04 -23.52
CA VAL A 410 -14.23 4.12 -22.53
C VAL A 410 -13.71 5.42 -23.14
N VAL A 411 -14.48 6.50 -22.98
CA VAL A 411 -14.10 7.84 -23.43
C VAL A 411 -14.25 8.84 -22.28
N PHE A 412 -13.11 9.36 -21.83
CA PHE A 412 -12.97 10.49 -20.92
C PHE A 412 -12.61 11.77 -21.70
N PRO A 413 -12.80 12.95 -21.09
CA PRO A 413 -12.34 14.22 -21.62
C PRO A 413 -10.81 14.30 -21.68
N ASP A 414 -10.27 15.15 -22.55
CA ASP A 414 -8.83 15.39 -22.61
C ASP A 414 -8.39 16.24 -21.41
N TYR A 415 -7.67 15.62 -20.48
CA TYR A 415 -7.17 16.24 -19.26
C TYR A 415 -5.67 16.58 -19.30
N ARG A 416 -5.02 16.56 -20.47
CA ARG A 416 -3.57 16.78 -20.58
C ARG A 416 -3.08 18.11 -20.00
N THR A 417 -3.91 19.13 -20.08
CA THR A 417 -3.61 20.49 -19.58
C THR A 417 -4.33 20.81 -18.26
N THR A 418 -5.23 19.94 -17.81
CA THR A 418 -6.02 20.15 -16.60
C THR A 418 -5.26 19.65 -15.39
N LYS A 419 -5.23 20.45 -14.32
CA LYS A 419 -4.59 20.00 -13.09
C LYS A 419 -5.42 18.87 -12.46
N PRO A 420 -4.82 17.80 -11.92
CA PRO A 420 -5.58 16.63 -11.49
C PRO A 420 -6.67 16.93 -10.43
N HIS A 421 -6.44 17.92 -9.56
CA HIS A 421 -7.42 18.31 -8.54
C HIS A 421 -8.64 19.07 -9.09
N GLU A 422 -8.57 19.62 -10.30
CA GLU A 422 -9.65 20.38 -10.95
C GLU A 422 -10.68 19.46 -11.64
N ILE A 423 -10.32 18.18 -11.85
CA ILE A 423 -11.12 17.13 -12.48
C ILE A 423 -12.29 16.70 -11.57
N VAL A 424 -12.12 16.84 -10.26
CA VAL A 424 -13.15 16.48 -9.27
C VAL A 424 -14.16 17.62 -9.16
N LYS A 425 -15.44 17.32 -9.45
CA LYS A 425 -16.56 18.25 -9.23
C LYS A 425 -17.43 17.79 -8.07
N GLU A 426 -17.97 18.74 -7.33
CA GLU A 426 -18.94 18.43 -6.29
C GLU A 426 -20.35 18.35 -6.86
N ALA A 427 -21.10 17.29 -6.52
CA ALA A 427 -22.46 17.09 -7.00
C ALA A 427 -23.38 16.53 -5.90
N ASP A 428 -24.64 16.96 -5.91
CA ASP A 428 -25.68 16.43 -5.03
C ASP A 428 -26.41 15.24 -5.67
N LEU A 429 -25.61 14.21 -6.00
CA LEU A 429 -26.12 12.92 -6.47
C LEU A 429 -26.69 12.06 -5.34
N PHE A 430 -26.35 12.39 -4.09
CA PHE A 430 -26.48 11.48 -2.95
C PHE A 430 -27.29 12.10 -1.78
N PRO A 431 -28.52 12.61 -2.02
CA PRO A 431 -29.28 13.28 -0.97
C PRO A 431 -29.63 12.33 0.19
N ARG A 432 -29.42 12.80 1.43
CA ARG A 432 -29.70 12.04 2.66
C ARG A 432 -31.05 12.34 3.31
N SER A 433 -31.89 13.17 2.71
CA SER A 433 -33.23 13.42 3.24
C SER A 433 -34.17 12.27 2.87
N LEU A 434 -34.24 11.24 3.72
CA LEU A 434 -35.40 10.35 3.93
C LEU A 434 -35.13 9.41 5.13
N CYS A 435 -34.64 9.95 6.25
CA CYS A 435 -34.90 9.34 7.56
C CYS A 435 -36.10 10.09 8.15
N ASN A 436 -37.21 9.37 8.31
CA ASN A 436 -38.48 9.77 8.94
C ASN A 436 -39.29 10.85 8.20
N ASP A 437 -40.21 10.45 7.31
CA ASP A 437 -41.58 11.03 7.30
C ASP A 437 -42.57 10.50 6.25
N GLN A 438 -42.23 9.50 5.42
CA GLN A 438 -43.21 8.95 4.47
C GLN A 438 -43.58 7.48 4.72
N VAL A 439 -44.06 7.19 5.93
CA VAL A 439 -45.03 6.10 6.17
C VAL A 439 -46.04 6.57 7.23
N ARG A 440 -46.93 7.49 6.85
CA ARG A 440 -48.25 7.60 7.49
C ARG A 440 -49.33 7.63 6.41
N VAL A 441 -49.96 6.48 6.27
CA VAL A 441 -51.18 6.26 5.50
C VAL A 441 -52.33 6.97 6.22
N LYS A 442 -53.05 7.82 5.46
CA LYS A 442 -54.43 8.32 5.64
C LYS A 442 -54.86 8.91 6.99
N GLY A 443 -55.34 10.17 6.91
CA GLY A 443 -56.51 10.61 7.69
C GLY A 443 -56.50 12.07 8.11
N GLY A 444 -57.37 12.89 7.48
CA GLY A 444 -58.14 13.90 8.21
C GLY A 444 -57.61 15.35 8.31
N LYS A 445 -58.33 16.24 7.60
CA LYS A 445 -58.73 17.63 7.96
C LYS A 445 -57.66 18.73 8.06
N ARG A 446 -57.82 19.73 7.16
CA ARG A 446 -57.45 21.15 7.38
C ARG A 446 -58.12 21.69 8.66
N PRO A 447 -57.51 22.65 9.36
CA PRO A 447 -57.86 24.08 9.17
C PRO A 447 -56.62 25.00 9.37
N SER A 448 -56.42 26.09 8.60
CA SER A 448 -56.96 27.46 8.68
C SER A 448 -55.89 28.47 9.13
N GLU A 449 -55.97 29.66 8.54
CA GLU A 449 -55.07 30.80 8.62
C GLU A 449 -55.01 31.46 10.02
N GLY A 450 -53.93 32.18 10.29
CA GLY A 450 -53.79 33.06 11.46
C GLY A 450 -52.46 33.84 11.46
N GLN A 451 -52.56 35.15 11.21
CA GLN A 451 -51.52 36.19 11.32
C GLN A 451 -50.85 36.19 12.72
N SER A 452 -49.62 36.64 12.97
CA SER A 452 -49.07 37.97 12.68
C SER A 452 -47.61 38.12 13.17
N ARG A 453 -46.82 38.84 12.35
CA ARG A 453 -45.72 39.79 12.62
C ARG A 453 -44.90 39.73 13.94
N GLY A 454 -43.58 39.57 13.78
CA GLY A 454 -42.53 40.01 14.71
C GLY A 454 -41.17 40.12 14.01
N LYS A 455 -40.63 41.33 13.92
CA LYS A 455 -39.50 41.79 13.10
C LYS A 455 -38.13 41.20 13.46
N GLY A 456 -37.29 41.00 12.44
CA GLY A 456 -35.87 41.40 12.49
C GLY A 456 -34.83 40.30 12.26
N ALA A 457 -34.45 40.03 11.01
CA ALA A 457 -33.07 39.66 10.65
C ALA A 457 -32.87 39.67 9.12
N MET A 458 -31.75 40.26 8.73
CA MET A 458 -31.12 40.36 7.40
C MET A 458 -31.51 39.29 6.36
N VAL A 459 -31.95 39.79 5.21
CA VAL A 459 -32.18 39.05 3.96
C VAL A 459 -30.84 38.52 3.44
N SER A 460 -30.57 37.23 3.67
CA SER A 460 -29.72 36.40 2.81
C SER A 460 -30.66 35.53 1.98
N LYS A 461 -30.92 35.94 0.74
CA LYS A 461 -31.57 35.12 -0.29
C LYS A 461 -30.68 33.91 -0.58
N MET A 462 -30.90 32.81 0.13
CA MET A 462 -30.48 31.49 -0.36
C MET A 462 -31.68 30.83 -1.02
N SER A 463 -31.46 30.47 -2.28
CA SER A 463 -32.39 29.82 -3.19
C SER A 463 -33.03 28.58 -2.57
N GLY A 464 -34.32 28.38 -2.87
CA GLY A 464 -35.06 27.19 -2.49
C GLY A 464 -34.50 25.89 -3.11
N PRO A 465 -35.07 24.73 -2.76
CA PRO A 465 -34.60 23.38 -3.16
C PRO A 465 -34.69 23.06 -4.66
N VAL A 466 -35.02 24.05 -5.51
CA VAL A 466 -35.22 23.90 -6.96
C VAL A 466 -33.92 24.07 -7.76
N ASP A 467 -32.89 24.73 -7.22
CA ASP A 467 -31.65 25.10 -7.94
C ASP A 467 -30.55 24.00 -7.92
N LEU A 468 -30.57 23.09 -6.94
CA LEU A 468 -29.53 22.04 -6.79
C LEU A 468 -29.64 20.91 -7.83
N ARG A 469 -30.87 20.59 -8.25
CA ARG A 469 -31.12 19.55 -9.26
C ARG A 469 -30.64 20.01 -10.65
N GLY A 470 -30.88 21.27 -11.00
CA GLY A 470 -30.41 21.86 -12.26
C GLY A 470 -28.88 21.80 -12.37
N LYS A 471 -28.19 22.28 -11.34
CA LYS A 471 -26.71 22.21 -11.25
C LYS A 471 -26.17 20.79 -11.36
N THR A 472 -26.82 19.81 -10.73
CA THR A 472 -26.37 18.41 -10.82
C THR A 472 -26.57 17.84 -12.23
N VAL A 473 -27.66 18.19 -12.92
CA VAL A 473 -27.88 17.81 -14.32
C VAL A 473 -26.84 18.47 -15.22
N GLU A 474 -26.56 19.76 -15.04
CA GLU A 474 -25.53 20.49 -15.79
C GLU A 474 -24.15 19.84 -15.62
N ILE A 475 -23.77 19.49 -14.39
CA ILE A 475 -22.51 18.80 -14.09
C ILE A 475 -22.45 17.44 -14.77
N LEU A 476 -23.51 16.63 -14.68
CA LEU A 476 -23.56 15.31 -15.33
C LEU A 476 -23.60 15.39 -16.85
N GLN A 477 -24.16 16.47 -17.40
CA GLN A 477 -24.23 16.72 -18.84
C GLN A 477 -22.93 17.28 -19.40
N SER A 478 -22.16 18.01 -18.58
CA SER A 478 -20.89 18.62 -18.93
C SER A 478 -19.96 17.63 -19.65
N ALA A 479 -19.29 18.14 -20.68
CA ALA A 479 -18.31 17.37 -21.42
C ALA A 479 -17.05 17.10 -20.60
N ASP A 480 -16.71 17.96 -19.63
CA ASP A 480 -15.39 17.98 -18.97
C ASP A 480 -15.39 17.35 -17.57
N VAL A 481 -16.46 16.65 -17.20
CA VAL A 481 -16.63 16.09 -15.86
C VAL A 481 -16.52 14.58 -15.90
N SER A 482 -15.59 14.06 -15.09
CA SER A 482 -15.35 12.62 -14.98
C SER A 482 -15.45 12.10 -13.56
N VAL A 483 -15.03 12.88 -12.55
CA VAL A 483 -15.01 12.43 -11.16
C VAL A 483 -15.89 13.34 -10.30
N LEU A 484 -16.75 12.72 -9.51
CA LEU A 484 -17.74 13.39 -8.70
C LEU A 484 -17.53 13.07 -7.22
N ARG A 485 -17.57 14.12 -6.40
CA ARG A 485 -17.58 14.04 -4.95
C ARG A 485 -18.94 14.52 -4.43
N HIS A 486 -19.45 13.90 -3.37
CA HIS A 486 -20.66 14.40 -2.72
C HIS A 486 -20.44 15.78 -2.08
N VAL A 487 -21.43 16.69 -2.23
CA VAL A 487 -21.51 17.93 -1.44
C VAL A 487 -21.91 17.59 -0.01
N SER A 488 -20.99 17.68 0.94
CA SER A 488 -21.28 17.42 2.36
C SER A 488 -21.83 18.68 3.05
N SER A 489 -23.15 18.82 3.15
CA SER A 489 -23.74 19.87 4.00
C SER A 489 -23.78 19.42 5.47
N ARG A 490 -22.94 20.03 6.33
CA ARG A 490 -22.93 19.98 7.80
C ARG A 490 -22.69 18.62 8.50
N THR A 491 -21.51 18.54 9.12
CA THR A 491 -21.11 17.99 10.44
C THR A 491 -21.59 16.64 10.98
N ILE A 492 -22.56 15.92 10.41
CA ILE A 492 -23.18 14.79 11.15
C ILE A 492 -23.04 13.41 10.48
N CYS A 493 -22.56 13.27 9.24
CA CYS A 493 -22.43 11.92 8.71
C CYS A 493 -21.35 11.80 7.61
N GLY A 494 -20.29 11.03 7.90
CA GLY A 494 -19.07 10.79 7.10
C GLY A 494 -19.29 10.07 5.77
N ALA A 495 -20.06 10.69 4.88
CA ALA A 495 -20.32 10.30 3.50
C ALA A 495 -19.00 10.30 2.70
N SER A 496 -18.50 9.11 2.36
CA SER A 496 -17.30 8.92 1.52
C SER A 496 -17.68 8.44 0.11
N GLU A 497 -18.88 8.81 -0.36
CA GLU A 497 -19.33 8.44 -1.70
C GLU A 497 -18.51 9.20 -2.76
N ARG A 498 -18.05 8.45 -3.76
CA ARG A 498 -17.36 8.96 -4.95
C ARG A 498 -18.02 8.36 -6.17
N ALA A 499 -18.05 9.09 -7.27
CA ALA A 499 -18.50 8.53 -8.53
C ALA A 499 -17.56 8.89 -9.67
N VAL A 500 -17.53 8.02 -10.67
CA VAL A 500 -16.91 8.32 -11.97
C VAL A 500 -17.97 8.20 -13.05
N ILE A 501 -17.97 9.14 -13.98
CA ILE A 501 -18.82 9.17 -15.16
C ILE A 501 -17.96 9.25 -16.41
N PHE A 502 -18.32 8.49 -17.43
CA PHE A 502 -17.64 8.50 -18.73
C PHE A 502 -18.59 8.13 -19.86
N ARG A 503 -18.16 8.39 -21.08
CA ARG A 503 -18.91 8.03 -22.30
C ARG A 503 -18.46 6.66 -22.81
N ALA A 504 -19.37 5.94 -23.45
CA ALA A 504 -19.09 4.67 -24.09
C ALA A 504 -19.11 4.85 -25.62
N GLY A 505 -17.95 4.73 -26.27
CA GLY A 505 -17.82 4.94 -27.71
C GLY A 505 -18.23 6.34 -28.17
N SER A 506 -18.61 6.42 -29.44
CA SER A 506 -19.11 7.64 -30.09
C SER A 506 -20.61 7.86 -29.91
N THR A 507 -21.32 6.95 -29.23
CA THR A 507 -22.79 6.96 -29.11
C THR A 507 -23.31 8.06 -28.18
N GLY A 508 -22.42 8.68 -27.38
CA GLY A 508 -22.78 9.66 -26.37
C GLY A 508 -23.51 9.08 -25.15
N GLU A 509 -23.61 7.75 -25.06
CA GLU A 509 -24.14 7.04 -23.91
C GLU A 509 -23.19 7.15 -22.73
N LYS A 510 -23.75 7.37 -21.53
CA LYS A 510 -22.95 7.54 -20.30
C LYS A 510 -23.05 6.34 -19.38
N VAL A 511 -21.93 6.07 -18.72
CA VAL A 511 -21.80 5.05 -17.68
C VAL A 511 -21.45 5.75 -16.37
N LEU A 512 -22.18 5.43 -15.31
CA LEU A 512 -21.95 5.98 -13.97
C LEU A 512 -21.58 4.86 -13.00
N LEU A 513 -20.41 4.95 -12.39
CA LEU A 513 -19.98 4.05 -11.31
C LEU A 513 -19.99 4.81 -9.99
N ILE A 514 -20.63 4.26 -8.96
CA ILE A 514 -20.82 4.91 -7.65
C ILE A 514 -20.15 4.03 -6.60
N PHE A 515 -19.14 4.58 -5.94
CA PHE A 515 -18.39 3.94 -4.87
C PHE A 515 -18.90 4.47 -3.54
N ALA A 516 -19.43 3.59 -2.70
CA ALA A 516 -19.93 3.92 -1.38
C ALA A 516 -19.20 3.12 -0.32
N MET A 517 -18.82 3.78 0.78
CA MET A 517 -18.31 3.11 1.97
C MET A 517 -19.23 3.36 3.17
N THR A 518 -19.34 2.36 4.04
CA THR A 518 -20.16 2.43 5.25
C THR A 518 -19.29 2.67 6.48
N PRO A 519 -19.36 3.84 7.15
CA PRO A 519 -18.80 3.97 8.48
C PRO A 519 -19.50 2.98 9.42
N HIS A 520 -18.76 2.02 9.97
CA HIS A 520 -19.24 1.25 11.11
C HIS A 520 -19.19 2.15 12.35
N SER A 521 -20.32 2.31 13.04
CA SER A 521 -20.33 2.82 14.40
C SER A 521 -19.91 1.68 15.32
N SER A 522 -18.66 1.70 15.78
CA SER A 522 -18.22 0.87 16.90
C SER A 522 -18.93 1.36 18.16
N SER A 523 -19.94 0.62 18.62
CA SER A 523 -20.71 0.97 19.80
C SER A 523 -19.90 0.72 21.08
N SER A 524 -19.23 1.75 21.57
CA SER A 524 -18.73 1.83 22.95
C SER A 524 -19.41 2.96 23.70
N SER A 525 -20.73 2.90 23.87
CA SER A 525 -21.39 3.60 24.99
C SER A 525 -22.77 3.00 25.27
N ARG A 526 -23.00 2.67 26.53
CA ARG A 526 -24.28 2.21 27.06
C ARG A 526 -25.29 3.37 26.97
N ARG A 527 -26.52 3.04 26.55
CA ARG A 527 -27.76 3.84 26.60
C ARG A 527 -27.90 4.97 25.56
N GLY A 528 -28.31 4.58 24.37
CA GLY A 528 -28.96 5.43 23.35
C GLY A 528 -29.44 4.54 22.21
N LYS A 529 -30.64 4.75 21.66
CA LYS A 529 -31.18 3.93 20.55
C LYS A 529 -30.14 3.88 19.42
N ALA A 530 -29.67 2.67 19.12
CA ALA A 530 -28.67 2.42 18.12
C ALA A 530 -29.16 2.85 16.73
N ASP A 531 -28.65 3.96 16.21
CA ASP A 531 -28.67 4.22 14.77
C ASP A 531 -27.71 3.21 14.12
N GLN A 532 -28.25 2.03 13.79
CA GLN A 532 -27.52 1.01 13.04
C GLN A 532 -27.10 1.60 11.69
N ALA A 533 -25.80 1.50 11.38
CA ALA A 533 -25.28 1.88 10.07
C ALA A 533 -26.12 1.19 8.96
N PRO A 534 -26.53 1.92 7.91
CA PRO A 534 -27.38 1.36 6.87
C PRO A 534 -26.66 0.19 6.18
N SER A 535 -27.36 -0.95 6.05
CA SER A 535 -26.84 -2.09 5.30
C SER A 535 -26.50 -1.69 3.85
N ALA A 536 -25.58 -2.42 3.21
CA ALA A 536 -25.22 -2.20 1.80
C ALA A 536 -26.46 -2.19 0.88
N THR A 537 -27.46 -3.02 1.19
CA THR A 537 -28.78 -3.03 0.51
C THR A 537 -29.53 -1.71 0.66
N LYS A 538 -29.59 -1.14 1.87
CA LYS A 538 -30.28 0.13 2.13
C LYS A 538 -29.57 1.30 1.45
N GLN A 539 -28.23 1.30 1.43
CA GLN A 539 -27.46 2.30 0.70
C GLN A 539 -27.69 2.22 -0.82
N ALA A 540 -27.60 1.01 -1.39
CA ALA A 540 -27.89 0.78 -2.80
C ALA A 540 -29.30 1.28 -3.17
N LEU A 541 -30.30 0.99 -2.33
CA LEU A 541 -31.67 1.46 -2.52
C LEU A 541 -31.74 3.00 -2.56
N ILE A 542 -31.18 3.68 -1.55
CA ILE A 542 -31.19 5.15 -1.46
C ILE A 542 -30.49 5.78 -2.68
N LEU A 543 -29.31 5.28 -3.03
CA LEU A 543 -28.49 5.85 -4.09
C LEU A 543 -29.09 5.60 -5.48
N LEU A 544 -29.56 4.38 -5.78
CA LEU A 544 -30.21 4.08 -7.05
C LEU A 544 -31.54 4.82 -7.20
N THR A 545 -32.30 4.99 -6.12
CA THR A 545 -33.53 5.81 -6.14
C THR A 545 -33.21 7.27 -6.44
N SER A 546 -32.14 7.80 -5.83
CA SER A 546 -31.69 9.17 -6.05
C SER A 546 -31.14 9.41 -7.45
N VAL A 547 -30.43 8.43 -8.02
CA VAL A 547 -29.81 8.55 -9.35
C VAL A 547 -30.85 8.45 -10.47
N ARG A 548 -31.95 7.72 -10.24
CA ARG A 548 -33.02 7.51 -11.23
C ARG A 548 -33.47 8.79 -11.93
N LYS A 549 -33.64 9.89 -11.18
CA LYS A 549 -34.09 11.20 -11.72
C LYS A 549 -33.11 11.84 -12.72
N TYR A 550 -31.89 11.33 -12.84
CA TYR A 550 -30.84 11.83 -13.74
C TYR A 550 -30.57 10.91 -14.93
N VAL A 551 -31.03 9.66 -14.89
CA VAL A 551 -30.72 8.63 -15.90
C VAL A 551 -31.15 9.05 -17.30
N ARG A 552 -32.44 9.34 -17.50
CA ARG A 552 -32.95 9.82 -18.79
C ARG A 552 -32.40 11.19 -19.18
N PRO A 553 -32.44 12.24 -18.32
CA PRO A 553 -31.95 13.56 -18.67
C PRO A 553 -30.46 13.60 -19.08
N CYS A 554 -29.63 12.71 -18.52
CA CYS A 554 -28.20 12.71 -18.77
C CYS A 554 -27.75 11.60 -19.73
N ASN A 555 -28.68 10.89 -20.38
CA ASN A 555 -28.40 9.75 -21.26
C ASN A 555 -27.51 8.67 -20.61
N ILE A 556 -27.75 8.35 -19.33
CA ILE A 556 -27.02 7.30 -18.63
C ILE A 556 -27.65 5.96 -18.99
N ARG A 557 -26.87 5.05 -19.55
CA ARG A 557 -27.33 3.72 -19.99
C ARG A 557 -26.88 2.59 -19.07
N ARG A 558 -25.90 2.87 -18.22
CA ARG A 558 -25.42 1.92 -17.23
C ARG A 558 -25.08 2.60 -15.91
N VAL A 559 -25.57 2.02 -14.82
CA VAL A 559 -25.21 2.41 -13.45
C VAL A 559 -24.64 1.22 -12.69
N CYS A 560 -23.45 1.36 -12.12
CA CYS A 560 -22.86 0.37 -11.24
C CYS A 560 -22.77 0.94 -9.82
N PHE A 561 -23.43 0.30 -8.87
CA PHE A 561 -23.25 0.59 -7.45
C PHE A 561 -22.16 -0.33 -6.90
N VAL A 562 -21.16 0.23 -6.23
CA VAL A 562 -20.01 -0.48 -5.68
C VAL A 562 -19.95 -0.23 -4.18
N HIS A 563 -20.15 -1.28 -3.40
CA HIS A 563 -19.92 -1.24 -1.96
C HIS A 563 -18.45 -1.56 -1.65
N CYS A 564 -17.73 -0.61 -1.05
CA CYS A 564 -16.34 -0.81 -0.64
C CYS A 564 -16.29 -1.05 0.87
N SER A 565 -15.84 -2.24 1.29
CA SER A 565 -15.63 -2.54 2.71
C SER A 565 -14.19 -2.22 3.12
N MET A 566 -13.95 -1.83 4.38
CA MET A 566 -12.61 -1.43 4.84
C MET A 566 -11.47 -2.39 4.42
N PRO A 567 -10.35 -1.86 3.88
CA PRO A 567 -9.15 -2.66 3.57
C PRO A 567 -8.61 -3.41 4.79
N GLY A 568 -8.15 -4.64 4.59
CA GLY A 568 -7.46 -5.42 5.64
C GLY A 568 -8.39 -6.05 6.70
N LYS A 569 -9.71 -5.95 6.54
CA LYS A 569 -10.65 -6.67 7.40
C LYS A 569 -10.75 -8.13 6.94
N ALA A 570 -10.23 -9.06 7.73
CA ALA A 570 -10.37 -10.49 7.44
C ALA A 570 -11.86 -10.87 7.44
N ILE A 571 -12.34 -11.40 6.32
CA ILE A 571 -13.68 -11.97 6.25
C ILE A 571 -13.60 -13.34 6.93
N SER A 572 -14.04 -13.41 8.18
CA SER A 572 -14.25 -14.67 8.87
C SER A 572 -15.40 -15.42 8.18
N SER A 573 -15.03 -16.32 7.27
CA SER A 573 -15.83 -17.24 6.45
C SER A 573 -16.16 -16.80 5.02
N PRO A 574 -15.99 -17.69 4.02
CA PRO A 574 -16.36 -17.46 2.62
C PRO A 574 -17.89 -17.56 2.40
N LYS A 575 -18.71 -17.14 3.38
CA LYS A 575 -20.14 -16.95 3.14
C LYS A 575 -20.35 -15.60 2.46
N THR A 576 -19.93 -15.51 1.20
CA THR A 576 -20.33 -14.51 0.18
C THR A 576 -21.84 -14.52 -0.13
N LEU A 577 -22.65 -15.27 0.63
CA LEU A 577 -24.08 -15.40 0.38
C LEU A 577 -24.86 -14.22 0.99
N ASN A 578 -25.05 -13.20 0.14
CA ASN A 578 -26.03 -12.12 0.22
C ASN A 578 -25.63 -10.84 0.96
N LEU A 579 -24.53 -10.19 0.54
CA LEU A 579 -24.28 -8.78 0.85
C LEU A 579 -25.47 -7.89 0.46
N PHE A 580 -26.09 -8.22 -0.68
CA PHE A 580 -27.29 -7.56 -1.19
C PHE A 580 -28.51 -8.48 -1.08
N LYS A 581 -29.56 -8.01 -0.39
CA LYS A 581 -30.89 -8.62 -0.45
C LYS A 581 -31.71 -7.92 -1.53
N VAL A 582 -31.65 -8.46 -2.75
CA VAL A 582 -32.33 -7.88 -3.93
C VAL A 582 -33.80 -8.33 -3.98
N THR A 583 -34.55 -8.04 -2.91
CA THR A 583 -35.99 -8.30 -2.83
C THR A 583 -36.73 -7.05 -2.41
N GLY A 584 -38.04 -7.01 -2.67
CA GLY A 584 -38.89 -5.86 -2.33
C GLY A 584 -38.46 -4.57 -3.03
N ALA A 585 -38.16 -3.53 -2.24
CA ALA A 585 -37.94 -2.17 -2.75
C ALA A 585 -36.70 -2.04 -3.66
N LEU A 586 -35.59 -2.72 -3.35
CA LEU A 586 -34.37 -2.64 -4.17
C LEU A 586 -34.57 -3.27 -5.55
N GLY A 587 -35.17 -4.46 -5.58
CA GLY A 587 -35.56 -5.13 -6.82
C GLY A 587 -36.49 -4.25 -7.66
N ALA A 588 -37.52 -3.65 -7.04
CA ALA A 588 -38.45 -2.74 -7.72
C ALA A 588 -37.77 -1.50 -8.33
N VAL A 589 -36.76 -0.93 -7.67
CA VAL A 589 -36.00 0.22 -8.19
C VAL A 589 -35.11 -0.18 -9.36
N MET A 590 -34.39 -1.30 -9.25
CA MET A 590 -33.57 -1.84 -10.35
C MET A 590 -34.44 -2.19 -11.57
N ASP A 591 -35.61 -2.80 -11.35
CA ASP A 591 -36.58 -3.10 -12.40
C ASP A 591 -37.12 -1.85 -13.09
N ARG A 592 -37.41 -0.78 -12.33
CA ARG A 592 -37.83 0.49 -12.92
C ARG A 592 -36.72 1.12 -13.75
N LEU A 593 -35.48 1.10 -13.27
CA LEU A 593 -34.33 1.59 -14.02
C LEU A 593 -34.14 0.81 -15.33
N ALA A 594 -34.26 -0.51 -15.29
CA ALA A 594 -34.14 -1.38 -16.47
C ALA A 594 -35.29 -1.19 -17.47
N LYS A 595 -36.54 -1.31 -17.01
CA LYS A 595 -37.74 -1.34 -17.87
C LYS A 595 -38.20 0.05 -18.30
N GLN A 596 -38.23 1.00 -17.36
CA GLN A 596 -38.73 2.36 -17.64
C GLN A 596 -37.60 3.24 -18.16
N GLU A 597 -36.46 3.28 -17.46
CA GLU A 597 -35.39 4.22 -17.82
C GLU A 597 -34.43 3.67 -18.91
N LYS A 598 -34.62 2.41 -19.35
CA LYS A 598 -33.74 1.71 -20.31
C LYS A 598 -32.26 1.76 -19.88
N CYS A 599 -32.02 1.60 -18.59
CA CYS A 599 -30.69 1.64 -17.98
C CYS A 599 -30.35 0.31 -17.32
N THR A 600 -29.24 -0.31 -17.74
CA THR A 600 -28.73 -1.51 -17.10
C THR A 600 -28.12 -1.15 -15.74
N THR A 601 -28.48 -1.87 -14.68
CA THR A 601 -27.95 -1.60 -13.33
C THR A 601 -27.26 -2.82 -12.76
N SER A 602 -26.18 -2.63 -12.01
CA SER A 602 -25.47 -3.74 -11.37
C SER A 602 -24.96 -3.35 -9.99
N LEU A 603 -24.96 -4.33 -9.08
CA LEU A 603 -24.47 -4.21 -7.71
C LEU A 603 -23.15 -4.96 -7.60
N HIS A 604 -22.14 -4.30 -7.06
CA HIS A 604 -20.77 -4.78 -6.95
C HIS A 604 -20.23 -4.60 -5.55
N SER A 605 -19.12 -5.28 -5.26
CA SER A 605 -18.37 -5.09 -4.02
C SER A 605 -16.86 -5.16 -4.21
N VAL A 606 -16.16 -4.34 -3.44
CA VAL A 606 -14.71 -4.41 -3.23
C VAL A 606 -14.48 -4.78 -1.76
N GLN A 607 -14.03 -6.02 -1.54
CA GLN A 607 -13.89 -6.60 -0.21
C GLN A 607 -12.58 -7.36 -0.01
N THR A 608 -12.18 -8.16 -1.01
CA THR A 608 -10.92 -8.92 -0.94
C THR A 608 -9.72 -8.01 -1.15
N GLU A 609 -8.55 -8.45 -0.69
CA GLU A 609 -7.29 -7.72 -0.92
C GLU A 609 -7.00 -7.54 -2.41
N GLU A 610 -7.25 -8.55 -3.24
CA GLU A 610 -7.03 -8.50 -4.69
C GLU A 610 -7.91 -7.45 -5.37
N GLN A 611 -9.17 -7.34 -4.94
CA GLN A 611 -10.11 -6.32 -5.42
C GLN A 611 -9.66 -4.91 -5.00
N TRP A 612 -9.19 -4.74 -3.76
CA TRP A 612 -8.64 -3.47 -3.29
C TRP A 612 -7.38 -3.07 -4.04
N ARG A 613 -6.47 -4.00 -4.29
CA ARG A 613 -5.28 -3.80 -5.13
C ARG A 613 -5.65 -3.51 -6.59
N ALA A 614 -6.75 -4.07 -7.11
CA ALA A 614 -7.21 -3.75 -8.46
C ALA A 614 -7.80 -2.34 -8.56
N LEU A 615 -8.51 -1.89 -7.53
CA LEU A 615 -9.11 -0.54 -7.46
C LEU A 615 -8.05 0.54 -7.22
N LEU A 616 -7.18 0.35 -6.22
CA LEU A 616 -6.23 1.38 -5.75
C LEU A 616 -4.82 1.24 -6.35
N ASP A 617 -4.49 0.09 -6.94
CA ASP A 617 -3.14 -0.20 -7.42
C ASP A 617 -2.07 0.11 -6.36
N CYS A 618 -0.99 0.84 -6.68
CA CYS A 618 0.05 1.15 -5.69
C CYS A 618 -0.44 2.07 -4.55
N LEU A 619 -1.56 2.78 -4.70
CA LEU A 619 -2.17 3.55 -3.61
C LEU A 619 -2.69 2.65 -2.48
N TYR A 620 -2.91 1.36 -2.74
CA TYR A 620 -3.24 0.37 -1.71
C TYR A 620 -2.13 0.28 -0.64
N LEU A 621 -0.88 0.52 -1.04
CA LEU A 621 0.27 0.46 -0.13
C LEU A 621 0.25 1.55 0.94
N VAL A 622 -0.58 2.59 0.79
CA VAL A 622 -0.75 3.65 1.80
C VAL A 622 -2.16 3.67 2.40
N ALA A 623 -2.95 2.63 2.14
CA ALA A 623 -4.28 2.51 2.70
C ALA A 623 -4.20 2.17 4.21
N PRO A 624 -4.98 2.88 5.05
CA PRO A 624 -5.06 2.56 6.47
C PRO A 624 -5.78 1.22 6.65
N ASP A 625 -5.38 0.48 7.68
CA ASP A 625 -5.98 -0.82 7.99
C ASP A 625 -7.31 -0.64 8.73
N ALA A 626 -8.22 -1.59 8.58
CA ALA A 626 -9.52 -1.60 9.26
C ALA A 626 -9.43 -1.71 10.79
N GLU A 627 -8.39 -2.39 11.28
CA GLU A 627 -8.15 -2.67 12.69
C GLU A 627 -6.65 -2.49 12.95
N GLU A 628 -6.24 -1.27 13.25
CA GLU A 628 -5.12 -1.16 14.18
C GLU A 628 -5.69 -1.27 15.58
N PRO A 629 -5.02 -2.00 16.50
CA PRO A 629 -5.42 -1.99 17.89
C PRO A 629 -5.38 -0.53 18.34
N SER A 630 -6.55 0.01 18.69
CA SER A 630 -6.62 1.19 19.53
C SER A 630 -5.69 0.97 20.73
N SER A 631 -4.98 2.00 21.16
CA SER A 631 -4.22 2.02 22.42
C SER A 631 -4.97 1.37 23.59
N ASP A 632 -6.30 1.46 23.60
CA ASP A 632 -7.19 0.89 24.62
C ASP A 632 -7.28 -0.66 24.62
N ALA A 633 -6.86 -1.33 23.54
CA ALA A 633 -6.86 -2.79 23.46
C ALA A 633 -5.62 -3.43 24.11
N LEU A 634 -4.55 -2.64 24.31
CA LEU A 634 -3.31 -3.08 24.96
C LEU A 634 -3.35 -2.97 26.49
N GLU A 635 -4.20 -2.09 27.04
CA GLU A 635 -4.43 -2.02 28.50
C GLU A 635 -5.13 -3.26 29.08
N LYS A 636 -5.74 -4.11 28.24
CA LYS A 636 -6.47 -5.32 28.67
C LYS A 636 -5.74 -6.63 28.43
N ARG A 637 -4.52 -6.63 27.89
CA ARG A 637 -3.63 -7.80 27.95
C ARG A 637 -2.74 -7.69 29.18
N GLY A 638 -3.37 -7.87 30.33
CA GLY A 638 -2.65 -8.27 31.54
C GLY A 638 -1.94 -9.60 31.26
N VAL A 639 -0.62 -9.57 31.29
CA VAL A 639 0.20 -10.74 31.58
C VAL A 639 1.11 -10.34 32.73
N SER A 640 0.76 -10.90 33.88
CA SER A 640 1.58 -11.04 35.08
C SER A 640 3.00 -11.49 34.72
N ARG A 641 4.00 -10.74 35.21
CA ARG A 641 5.41 -11.15 35.25
C ARG A 641 5.57 -12.46 36.02
N PRO A 642 6.43 -13.39 35.55
CA PRO A 642 7.45 -14.01 36.38
C PRO A 642 8.68 -13.10 36.45
#